data_AF-A0A1Y3UN11-F1
#
_entry.id   AF-A0A1Y3UN11-F1
#
_cell.length_a   1.000
_cell.length_b   1.000
_cell.length_c   1.000
_cell.angle_alpha   90.00
_cell.angle_beta   90.00
_cell.angle_gamma   90.00
#
_symmetry.space_group_name_H-M   'P 1'
#
loop_
_entity.id
_entity.type
_entity.pdbx_description
1 polymer ?
#
loop_
_entity_poly.entity_id
_entity_poly.type
_entity_poly.pdbx_seq_one_letter_code
_entity_poly.pdbx_strand_id
1 'polypeptide(L)'
;MAQALSKASAHVSSGDVAERHDRREYTPKNADRSLGGRNVIIHDVGDYREAINAEFREDVLAYNAAQRRVERHKSLDYYGEVASSAQQEPVYEFVIGVGSRETCGVCDDPFDDEEFEAAQAADRADGGHRADDYEATHFDGRRWSQMKKDGREDEASDYVAAHLAKGLKAEAHDKAVAILKDVARALIENRPDPRTGRRPIPKGFKVMMVVLHDDEPCGTPHLHVAVCPIAEGYTRGMRRRIGLTKALEQGGYKGKGAMPELYEHIRQDVMVPIMKAHDVGREFKGNHERHLAVDEFQARRDRERAAERAERARGELAGVRRELHEVEDAVEAARADADEARREAADTRREADRDLERVHRAKREADRMRARAEVALHGYEPPAGVELVPPAAMPPELRALWRLTDGDEGDDAIGDIPGDLLGEDGEPDLDAANERVDDLADEFARERGYAQAYVDGDGVWLVTPPLEFMRQQDGYEDVESVDELTDDDRLYWSEKWWDEASLRIADAQVLGLDPTVPHPGIDEREAAVEAARADVERRDRVVGEREAAFERLAGKRRSVVDALDAEIEARRAEAARLGAEADEKARWLEGAVEHVREADAYVAQVKADAEATRREAEADAERTRAEARAEREEALRGITDRAEERITGFLSRVVGDVGYIAYRTLSVMVEMGVGGERFASAARVCMDAINEMSEDAVGRPFGQTLSGRVQERVARSFARAFARDARRDAAVREVDDAAQAGRSRDDGPGHVTGGPDGLKVAAHKDWL
;
A
#
# COMPACT_ATOMS: atom_id res chain seq x y z
N MET A 1 50.61 0.03 10.21
CA MET A 1 49.71 0.73 9.27
C MET A 1 48.95 -0.33 8.50
N ALA A 2 47.62 -0.23 8.41
CA ALA A 2 46.87 -1.07 7.49
C ALA A 2 47.18 -0.62 6.06
N GLN A 3 47.43 -1.54 5.13
CA GLN A 3 47.48 -1.20 3.71
C GLN A 3 46.05 -0.92 3.24
N ALA A 4 45.83 0.22 2.57
CA ALA A 4 44.53 0.64 2.03
C ALA A 4 43.84 -0.44 1.18
N LEU A 5 44.63 -1.20 0.41
CA LEU A 5 44.18 -2.38 -0.33
C LEU A 5 45.19 -3.51 -0.12
N SER A 6 44.88 -4.43 0.79
CA SER A 6 45.70 -5.64 1.04
C SER A 6 45.20 -6.86 0.26
N LYS A 7 43.91 -6.87 -0.11
CA LYS A 7 43.29 -7.83 -1.02
C LYS A 7 42.25 -7.14 -1.90
N ALA A 8 42.08 -7.63 -3.11
CA ALA A 8 41.02 -7.21 -4.03
C ALA A 8 40.51 -8.39 -4.85
N SER A 9 39.26 -8.34 -5.32
CA SER A 9 38.74 -9.24 -6.33
C SER A 9 39.36 -8.94 -7.71
N ALA A 10 39.38 -9.94 -8.59
CA ALA A 10 39.88 -9.82 -9.96
C ALA A 10 38.80 -10.31 -10.93
N HIS A 11 38.35 -9.44 -11.84
CA HIS A 11 37.21 -9.70 -12.71
C HIS A 11 37.63 -9.69 -14.18
N VAL A 12 37.12 -10.65 -14.94
CA VAL A 12 37.24 -10.73 -16.40
C VAL A 12 35.92 -11.30 -16.93
N SER A 13 35.24 -10.57 -17.80
CA SER A 13 34.03 -10.99 -18.51
C SER A 13 34.10 -10.65 -19.99
N SER A 14 33.15 -11.13 -20.78
CA SER A 14 32.87 -10.56 -22.10
C SER A 14 32.28 -9.15 -21.97
N GLY A 15 32.59 -8.27 -22.90
CA GLY A 15 31.86 -7.02 -23.16
C GLY A 15 31.20 -7.06 -24.54
N ASP A 16 30.26 -6.14 -24.78
CA ASP A 16 29.70 -5.88 -26.10
C ASP A 16 30.57 -4.84 -26.82
N VAL A 17 31.00 -5.13 -28.06
CA VAL A 17 31.92 -4.25 -28.79
C VAL A 17 31.26 -2.90 -29.09
N ALA A 18 31.71 -1.84 -28.42
CA ALA A 18 31.04 -0.54 -28.41
C ALA A 18 32.01 0.62 -28.70
N GLU A 19 32.80 0.51 -29.79
CA GLU A 19 33.89 1.41 -30.20
C GLU A 19 33.71 2.92 -29.88
N ARG A 20 32.50 3.48 -30.11
CA ARG A 20 32.17 4.89 -29.83
C ARG A 20 31.99 5.22 -28.34
N HIS A 21 31.45 4.29 -27.56
CA HIS A 21 31.38 4.35 -26.09
C HIS A 21 32.78 4.29 -25.50
N ASP A 22 33.63 3.41 -26.04
CA ASP A 22 34.93 3.12 -25.45
C ASP A 22 35.93 4.25 -25.67
N ARG A 23 35.93 4.84 -26.88
CA ARG A 23 36.66 6.07 -27.18
C ARG A 23 36.04 7.33 -26.56
N ARG A 24 34.89 7.21 -25.90
CA ARG A 24 34.12 8.32 -25.32
C ARG A 24 33.83 9.44 -26.34
N GLU A 25 33.42 9.05 -27.56
CA GLU A 25 32.90 10.00 -28.56
C GLU A 25 31.62 10.72 -28.09
N TYR A 26 30.98 10.17 -27.05
CA TYR A 26 29.91 10.77 -26.27
C TYR A 26 30.08 10.34 -24.81
N THR A 27 29.51 11.09 -23.88
CA THR A 27 29.45 10.69 -22.46
C THR A 27 28.23 9.79 -22.24
N PRO A 28 28.38 8.51 -21.87
CA PRO A 28 27.25 7.64 -21.61
C PRO A 28 26.53 7.99 -20.29
N LYS A 29 25.35 7.39 -20.06
CA LYS A 29 24.50 7.73 -18.91
C LYS A 29 25.19 7.46 -17.56
N ASN A 30 25.97 6.39 -17.48
CA ASN A 30 26.75 5.92 -16.31
C ASN A 30 28.09 6.65 -16.09
N ALA A 31 28.57 7.47 -17.04
CA ALA A 31 29.81 8.25 -16.90
C ALA A 31 29.54 9.73 -16.60
N ASP A 32 30.50 10.42 -15.98
CA ASP A 32 30.46 11.88 -15.77
C ASP A 32 31.49 12.61 -16.63
N ARG A 33 31.06 13.68 -17.31
CA ARG A 33 31.89 14.44 -18.24
C ARG A 33 33.09 15.11 -17.57
N SER A 34 32.98 15.46 -16.29
CA SER A 34 34.09 16.04 -15.51
C SER A 34 35.26 15.08 -15.32
N LEU A 35 34.98 13.77 -15.34
CA LEU A 35 35.96 12.71 -15.11
C LEU A 35 36.58 12.17 -16.40
N GLY A 36 36.09 12.57 -17.58
CA GLY A 36 36.56 12.02 -18.87
C GLY A 36 38.06 12.14 -19.12
N GLY A 37 38.74 13.09 -18.46
CA GLY A 37 40.20 13.23 -18.48
C GLY A 37 40.99 12.17 -17.67
N ARG A 38 40.31 11.30 -16.90
CA ARG A 38 40.91 10.16 -16.20
C ARG A 38 41.04 8.92 -17.07
N ASN A 39 40.21 8.82 -18.11
CA ASN A 39 40.24 7.72 -19.07
C ASN A 39 41.56 7.71 -19.84
N VAL A 40 42.04 6.50 -20.19
CA VAL A 40 43.29 6.34 -20.93
C VAL A 40 43.11 5.34 -22.05
N ILE A 41 43.21 5.80 -23.30
CA ILE A 41 43.41 4.93 -24.46
C ILE A 41 44.88 4.47 -24.42
N ILE A 42 45.10 3.20 -24.07
CA ILE A 42 46.44 2.62 -23.89
C ILE A 42 46.95 2.02 -25.21
N HIS A 43 46.04 1.47 -26.02
CA HIS A 43 46.29 0.98 -27.37
C HIS A 43 45.03 1.15 -28.21
N ASP A 44 45.17 1.54 -29.47
CA ASP A 44 44.06 1.65 -30.42
C ASP A 44 44.62 1.50 -31.84
N VAL A 45 43.93 0.72 -32.69
CA VAL A 45 44.27 0.58 -34.12
C VAL A 45 43.52 1.57 -35.01
N GLY A 46 42.63 2.40 -34.44
CA GLY A 46 41.68 3.22 -35.18
C GLY A 46 40.52 2.39 -35.70
N ASP A 47 39.97 2.78 -36.86
CA ASP A 47 38.82 2.11 -37.47
C ASP A 47 39.07 0.59 -37.66
N TYR A 48 38.25 -0.23 -36.99
CA TYR A 48 38.40 -1.68 -37.00
C TYR A 48 38.23 -2.30 -38.40
N ARG A 49 37.41 -1.68 -39.25
CA ARG A 49 37.15 -2.15 -40.61
C ARG A 49 38.39 -1.94 -41.49
N GLU A 50 39.03 -0.77 -41.44
CA GLU A 50 40.29 -0.51 -42.11
C GLU A 50 41.41 -1.42 -41.59
N ALA A 51 41.56 -1.53 -40.27
CA ALA A 51 42.60 -2.36 -39.65
C ALA A 51 42.48 -3.85 -39.99
N ILE A 52 41.26 -4.40 -40.04
CA ILE A 52 40.99 -5.80 -40.43
C ILE A 52 41.10 -6.00 -41.94
N ASN A 53 40.58 -5.06 -42.75
CA ASN A 53 40.71 -5.15 -44.21
C ASN A 53 42.16 -5.05 -44.68
N ALA A 54 43.02 -4.30 -43.98
CA ALA A 54 44.46 -4.28 -44.19
C ALA A 54 45.12 -5.61 -43.78
N GLU A 55 44.83 -6.12 -42.58
CA GLU A 55 45.40 -7.36 -42.01
C GLU A 55 45.17 -8.60 -42.88
N PHE A 56 44.00 -8.70 -43.52
CA PHE A 56 43.62 -9.84 -44.36
C PHE A 56 43.72 -9.57 -45.87
N ARG A 57 44.23 -8.41 -46.30
CA ARG A 57 44.24 -8.02 -47.73
C ARG A 57 44.95 -9.05 -48.60
N GLU A 58 46.14 -9.50 -48.18
CA GLU A 58 46.93 -10.49 -48.91
C GLU A 58 46.26 -11.87 -48.89
N ASP A 59 45.69 -12.28 -47.76
CA ASP A 59 44.95 -13.55 -47.61
C ASP A 59 43.72 -13.60 -48.54
N VAL A 60 42.97 -12.49 -48.66
CA VAL A 60 41.83 -12.35 -49.58
C VAL A 60 42.28 -12.40 -51.04
N LEU A 61 43.31 -11.63 -51.40
CA LEU A 61 43.83 -11.59 -52.77
C LEU A 61 44.37 -12.96 -53.20
N ALA A 62 45.13 -13.64 -52.34
CA ALA A 62 45.65 -14.98 -52.59
C ALA A 62 44.53 -16.03 -52.71
N TYR A 63 43.49 -15.93 -51.87
CA TYR A 63 42.32 -16.82 -51.97
C TYR A 63 41.55 -16.60 -53.27
N ASN A 64 41.31 -15.35 -53.66
CA ASN A 64 40.59 -14.97 -54.87
C ASN A 64 41.35 -15.38 -56.15
N ALA A 65 42.67 -15.17 -56.19
CA ALA A 65 43.51 -15.61 -57.30
C ALA A 65 43.49 -17.14 -57.52
N ALA A 66 43.21 -17.92 -56.46
CA ALA A 66 43.04 -19.36 -56.54
C ALA A 66 41.61 -19.81 -56.94
N GLN A 67 40.62 -18.91 -56.98
CA GLN A 67 39.24 -19.27 -57.36
C GLN A 67 39.05 -19.22 -58.89
N ARG A 68 38.48 -20.29 -59.45
CA ARG A 68 38.05 -20.32 -60.87
C ARG A 68 36.67 -19.73 -61.13
N ARG A 69 35.93 -19.34 -60.09
CA ARG A 69 34.57 -18.81 -60.19
C ARG A 69 34.44 -17.52 -59.39
N VAL A 70 34.02 -16.46 -60.06
CA VAL A 70 33.88 -15.11 -59.48
C VAL A 70 32.89 -15.11 -58.30
N GLU A 71 31.83 -15.92 -58.35
CA GLU A 71 30.85 -16.12 -57.27
C GLU A 71 31.46 -16.60 -55.93
N ARG A 72 32.70 -17.09 -55.94
CA ARG A 72 33.44 -17.55 -54.75
C ARG A 72 34.46 -16.54 -54.24
N HIS A 73 34.62 -15.41 -54.91
CA HIS A 73 35.57 -14.39 -54.46
C HIS A 73 35.09 -13.79 -53.13
N LYS A 74 36.04 -13.56 -52.23
CA LYS A 74 35.86 -12.84 -50.98
C LYS A 74 35.93 -11.34 -51.22
N SER A 75 35.16 -10.59 -50.44
CA SER A 75 35.18 -9.13 -50.51
C SER A 75 36.55 -8.60 -50.06
N LEU A 76 37.03 -7.52 -50.68
CA LEU A 76 38.15 -6.73 -50.12
C LEU A 76 37.73 -5.96 -48.87
N ASP A 77 36.42 -5.74 -48.69
CA ASP A 77 35.80 -5.44 -47.40
C ASP A 77 35.50 -6.75 -46.65
N TYR A 78 36.57 -7.40 -46.20
CA TYR A 78 36.50 -8.64 -45.44
C TYR A 78 35.88 -8.45 -44.06
N TYR A 79 36.10 -7.29 -43.43
CA TYR A 79 35.41 -6.89 -42.20
C TYR A 79 33.89 -6.91 -42.38
N GLY A 80 33.35 -6.23 -43.40
CA GLY A 80 31.91 -6.22 -43.66
C GLY A 80 31.36 -7.62 -43.97
N GLU A 81 32.14 -8.46 -44.64
CA GLU A 81 31.77 -9.86 -44.89
C GLU A 81 31.65 -10.65 -43.57
N VAL A 82 32.62 -10.52 -42.65
CA VAL A 82 32.56 -11.19 -41.33
C VAL A 82 31.48 -10.59 -40.43
N ALA A 83 31.33 -9.27 -40.37
CA ALA A 83 30.29 -8.60 -39.59
C ALA A 83 28.87 -8.97 -40.04
N SER A 84 28.68 -9.37 -41.30
CA SER A 84 27.41 -9.89 -41.82
C SER A 84 27.15 -11.38 -41.51
N SER A 85 28.10 -12.07 -40.85
CA SER A 85 28.04 -13.51 -40.59
C SER A 85 27.29 -13.83 -39.30
N ALA A 86 26.28 -14.71 -39.39
CA ALA A 86 25.61 -15.26 -38.20
C ALA A 86 26.46 -16.27 -37.40
N GLN A 87 27.73 -16.51 -37.78
CA GLN A 87 28.59 -17.52 -37.13
C GLN A 87 29.72 -16.94 -36.28
N GLN A 88 30.19 -15.73 -36.58
CA GLN A 88 31.42 -15.15 -36.03
C GLN A 88 31.37 -13.62 -36.14
N GLU A 89 31.96 -12.94 -35.17
CA GLU A 89 32.13 -11.49 -35.17
C GLU A 89 33.59 -11.13 -35.52
N PRO A 90 33.84 -9.95 -36.10
CA PRO A 90 35.19 -9.52 -36.49
C PRO A 90 36.07 -9.17 -35.27
N VAL A 91 35.46 -8.70 -34.19
CA VAL A 91 36.08 -8.26 -32.94
C VAL A 91 35.25 -8.81 -31.79
N TYR A 92 35.90 -9.13 -30.67
CA TYR A 92 35.29 -9.52 -29.41
C TYR A 92 35.92 -8.69 -28.30
N GLU A 93 35.16 -8.39 -27.24
CA GLU A 93 35.66 -7.55 -26.15
C GLU A 93 35.69 -8.29 -24.80
N PHE A 94 36.68 -7.97 -23.98
CA PHE A 94 36.75 -8.34 -22.57
C PHE A 94 36.71 -7.10 -21.68
N VAL A 95 35.91 -7.16 -20.62
CA VAL A 95 35.93 -6.17 -19.54
C VAL A 95 36.78 -6.74 -18.39
N ILE A 96 37.76 -5.98 -17.93
CA ILE A 96 38.71 -6.41 -16.88
C ILE A 96 38.75 -5.38 -15.75
N GLY A 97 38.45 -5.80 -14.52
CA GLY A 97 38.35 -4.93 -13.34
C GLY A 97 39.08 -5.47 -12.11
N VAL A 98 39.47 -4.58 -11.21
CA VAL A 98 40.11 -4.89 -9.92
C VAL A 98 39.30 -4.29 -8.79
N GLY A 99 39.01 -5.10 -7.77
CA GLY A 99 38.16 -4.70 -6.64
C GLY A 99 36.67 -4.71 -6.97
N SER A 100 35.91 -3.93 -6.21
CA SER A 100 34.47 -3.72 -6.36
C SER A 100 34.12 -2.28 -5.97
N ARG A 101 32.90 -1.83 -6.26
CA ARG A 101 32.48 -0.43 -6.06
C ARG A 101 32.76 0.06 -4.63
N GLU A 102 32.49 -0.80 -3.65
CA GLU A 102 32.70 -0.53 -2.24
C GLU A 102 34.20 -0.36 -1.90
N THR A 103 35.09 -1.11 -2.57
CA THR A 103 36.54 -1.17 -2.22
C THR A 103 37.44 -0.29 -3.08
N CYS A 104 37.07 -0.05 -4.33
CA CYS A 104 37.88 0.63 -5.36
C CYS A 104 37.02 1.54 -6.25
N GLY A 105 35.83 1.95 -5.80
CA GLY A 105 34.92 2.80 -6.56
C GLY A 105 35.47 4.20 -6.81
N VAL A 106 34.96 4.85 -7.87
CA VAL A 106 35.38 6.21 -8.28
C VAL A 106 34.98 7.27 -7.25
N CYS A 107 33.81 7.09 -6.63
CA CYS A 107 33.25 8.01 -5.62
C CYS A 107 33.21 7.38 -4.23
N ASP A 108 33.14 8.23 -3.21
CA ASP A 108 32.97 7.86 -1.80
C ASP A 108 31.49 7.53 -1.50
N ASP A 109 30.91 6.62 -2.29
CA ASP A 109 29.64 5.99 -1.91
C ASP A 109 29.80 5.16 -0.63
N PRO A 110 28.73 5.06 0.18
CA PRO A 110 28.79 4.35 1.44
C PRO A 110 28.93 2.84 1.21
N PHE A 111 29.55 2.17 2.17
CA PHE A 111 29.86 0.74 2.08
C PHE A 111 28.61 -0.16 2.09
N ASP A 112 27.46 0.35 2.52
CA ASP A 112 26.14 -0.25 2.29
C ASP A 112 25.04 0.84 2.21
N ASP A 113 24.00 0.58 1.40
CA ASP A 113 22.80 1.45 1.33
C ASP A 113 22.09 1.54 2.70
N GLU A 114 22.26 0.53 3.57
CA GLU A 114 21.65 0.51 4.91
C GLU A 114 22.11 1.65 5.82
N GLU A 115 23.37 2.10 5.72
CA GLU A 115 23.87 3.17 6.60
C GLU A 115 23.24 4.53 6.23
N PHE A 116 22.92 4.74 4.95
CA PHE A 116 22.22 5.93 4.46
C PHE A 116 20.75 5.94 4.88
N GLU A 117 20.06 4.82 4.71
CA GLU A 117 18.66 4.70 5.14
C GLU A 117 18.55 4.73 6.69
N ALA A 118 19.54 4.22 7.42
CA ALA A 118 19.63 4.35 8.89
C ALA A 118 19.93 5.80 9.32
N ALA A 119 20.81 6.52 8.60
CA ALA A 119 21.01 7.96 8.82
C ALA A 119 19.72 8.75 8.59
N GLN A 120 19.00 8.51 7.49
CA GLN A 120 17.68 9.12 7.23
C GLN A 120 16.61 8.73 8.26
N ALA A 121 16.60 7.47 8.73
CA ALA A 121 15.64 7.03 9.75
C ALA A 121 15.91 7.68 11.11
N ALA A 122 17.19 7.79 11.50
CA ALA A 122 17.60 8.54 12.68
C ALA A 122 17.32 10.04 12.53
N ASP A 123 17.48 10.60 11.33
CA ASP A 123 17.19 12.01 11.03
C ASP A 123 15.71 12.37 11.22
N ARG A 124 14.81 11.46 10.82
CA ARG A 124 13.36 11.56 11.08
C ARG A 124 12.99 11.42 12.56
N ALA A 125 13.86 10.82 13.37
CA ALA A 125 13.66 10.66 14.82
C ALA A 125 14.24 11.84 15.63
N ASP A 126 15.41 12.35 15.23
CA ASP A 126 16.18 13.39 15.95
C ASP A 126 15.96 14.82 15.41
N GLY A 127 15.19 15.00 14.34
CA GLY A 127 14.74 16.32 13.88
C GLY A 127 15.63 17.04 12.86
N GLY A 128 16.29 16.31 11.96
CA GLY A 128 16.86 16.90 10.74
C GLY A 128 18.29 17.42 10.80
N HIS A 129 19.23 16.72 11.46
CA HIS A 129 20.65 17.11 11.53
C HIS A 129 21.65 16.00 11.11
N ARG A 130 21.20 14.76 10.90
CA ARG A 130 22.07 13.60 10.66
C ARG A 130 22.10 13.15 9.21
N ALA A 131 21.04 13.43 8.44
CA ALA A 131 21.04 13.24 7.00
C ALA A 131 21.96 14.24 6.30
N ASP A 132 21.96 15.52 6.70
CA ASP A 132 22.78 16.58 6.09
C ASP A 132 24.30 16.28 6.17
N ASP A 133 24.80 15.89 7.35
CA ASP A 133 26.21 15.48 7.54
C ASP A 133 26.57 14.25 6.70
N TYR A 134 25.62 13.35 6.47
CA TYR A 134 25.82 12.15 5.66
C TYR A 134 25.83 12.46 4.15
N GLU A 135 24.86 13.26 3.68
CA GLU A 135 24.79 13.73 2.29
C GLU A 135 25.97 14.63 1.91
N ALA A 136 26.57 15.34 2.88
CA ALA A 136 27.78 16.14 2.68
C ALA A 136 29.08 15.31 2.62
N THR A 137 29.03 14.04 3.03
CA THR A 137 30.22 13.18 3.12
C THR A 137 30.24 12.07 2.07
N HIS A 138 29.08 11.52 1.68
CA HIS A 138 28.97 10.33 0.84
C HIS A 138 28.21 10.53 -0.49
N PHE A 139 28.59 9.76 -1.52
CA PHE A 139 27.98 9.84 -2.86
C PHE A 139 26.70 9.02 -3.00
N ASP A 140 25.57 9.67 -3.33
CA ASP A 140 24.36 8.99 -3.82
C ASP A 140 24.27 9.01 -5.36
N GLY A 141 24.43 7.82 -5.93
CA GLY A 141 24.28 7.59 -7.37
C GLY A 141 22.86 7.82 -7.90
N ARG A 142 21.81 7.73 -7.06
CA ARG A 142 20.42 8.01 -7.46
C ARG A 142 20.20 9.49 -7.66
N ARG A 143 20.61 10.32 -6.68
CA ARG A 143 20.64 11.79 -6.77
C ARG A 143 21.42 12.29 -7.98
N TRP A 144 22.65 11.82 -8.19
CA TRP A 144 23.45 12.17 -9.38
C TRP A 144 22.75 11.78 -10.69
N SER A 145 22.21 10.55 -10.77
CA SER A 145 21.47 10.09 -11.95
C SER A 145 20.21 10.93 -12.21
N GLN A 146 19.55 11.43 -11.16
CA GLN A 146 18.38 12.30 -11.29
C GLN A 146 18.77 13.69 -11.79
N MET A 147 19.84 14.30 -11.25
CA MET A 147 20.36 15.59 -11.76
C MET A 147 20.64 15.53 -13.26
N LYS A 148 21.24 14.44 -13.76
CA LYS A 148 21.46 14.25 -15.20
C LYS A 148 20.16 14.10 -16.00
N LYS A 149 19.13 13.42 -15.48
CA LYS A 149 17.81 13.34 -16.12
C LYS A 149 17.10 14.69 -16.17
N ASP A 150 17.28 15.52 -15.15
CA ASP A 150 16.72 16.87 -15.05
C ASP A 150 17.47 17.90 -15.92
N GLY A 151 18.52 17.48 -16.65
CA GLY A 151 19.36 18.36 -17.47
C GLY A 151 20.39 19.20 -16.70
N ARG A 152 20.55 18.94 -15.39
CA ARG A 152 21.44 19.67 -14.47
C ARG A 152 22.85 19.07 -14.48
N GLU A 153 23.46 18.98 -15.66
CA GLU A 153 24.76 18.29 -15.83
C GLU A 153 25.92 18.96 -15.07
N ASP A 154 25.97 20.30 -15.02
CA ASP A 154 27.01 21.00 -14.26
C ASP A 154 26.92 20.72 -12.75
N GLU A 155 25.72 20.77 -12.19
CA GLU A 155 25.48 20.42 -10.77
C GLU A 155 25.78 18.94 -10.49
N ALA A 156 25.51 18.05 -11.44
CA ALA A 156 25.86 16.63 -11.34
C ALA A 156 27.39 16.43 -11.31
N SER A 157 28.13 17.15 -12.16
CA SER A 157 29.60 17.14 -12.18
C SER A 157 30.20 17.76 -10.91
N ASP A 158 29.67 18.87 -10.41
CA ASP A 158 30.10 19.47 -9.13
C ASP A 158 29.83 18.51 -7.94
N TYR A 159 28.67 17.84 -7.95
CA TYR A 159 28.34 16.82 -6.96
C TYR A 159 29.32 15.62 -7.01
N VAL A 160 29.68 15.14 -8.19
CA VAL A 160 30.72 14.10 -8.35
C VAL A 160 32.07 14.59 -7.82
N ALA A 161 32.50 15.81 -8.16
CA ALA A 161 33.78 16.36 -7.73
C ALA A 161 33.88 16.47 -6.19
N ALA A 162 32.79 16.84 -5.51
CA ALA A 162 32.72 16.90 -4.05
C ALA A 162 32.78 15.51 -3.36
N HIS A 163 32.36 14.45 -4.05
CA HIS A 163 32.20 13.10 -3.52
C HIS A 163 33.09 12.05 -4.19
N LEU A 164 34.16 12.45 -4.88
CA LEU A 164 35.24 11.55 -5.27
C LEU A 164 35.76 10.76 -4.05
N ALA A 165 36.22 9.53 -4.26
CA ALA A 165 36.76 8.68 -3.20
C ALA A 165 37.85 9.40 -2.39
N LYS A 166 37.81 9.27 -1.05
CA LYS A 166 38.77 9.91 -0.12
C LYS A 166 39.54 8.86 0.69
N GLY A 167 40.62 9.30 1.34
CA GLY A 167 41.41 8.49 2.28
C GLY A 167 41.84 7.13 1.73
N LEU A 168 41.55 6.06 2.47
CA LEU A 168 41.94 4.69 2.09
C LEU A 168 41.23 4.20 0.81
N LYS A 169 40.00 4.67 0.52
CA LYS A 169 39.28 4.29 -0.71
C LYS A 169 39.95 4.91 -1.94
N ALA A 170 40.45 6.15 -1.84
CA ALA A 170 41.27 6.79 -2.86
C ALA A 170 42.59 6.01 -3.11
N GLU A 171 43.32 5.68 -2.04
CA GLU A 171 44.56 4.90 -2.15
C GLU A 171 44.33 3.49 -2.75
N ALA A 172 43.17 2.88 -2.50
CA ALA A 172 42.77 1.60 -3.09
C ALA A 172 42.40 1.73 -4.58
N HIS A 173 41.63 2.76 -4.93
CA HIS A 173 41.27 3.12 -6.30
C HIS A 173 42.52 3.39 -7.17
N ASP A 174 43.45 4.24 -6.71
CA ASP A 174 44.71 4.54 -7.41
C ASP A 174 45.54 3.27 -7.68
N LYS A 175 45.57 2.34 -6.71
CA LYS A 175 46.23 1.04 -6.88
C LYS A 175 45.52 0.15 -7.89
N ALA A 176 44.18 0.12 -7.90
CA ALA A 176 43.42 -0.62 -8.91
C ALA A 176 43.73 -0.08 -10.32
N VAL A 177 43.74 1.23 -10.51
CA VAL A 177 44.15 1.91 -11.76
C VAL A 177 45.58 1.54 -12.17
N ALA A 178 46.53 1.53 -11.22
CA ALA A 178 47.92 1.16 -11.51
C ALA A 178 48.05 -0.31 -11.96
N ILE A 179 47.39 -1.24 -11.25
CA ILE A 179 47.35 -2.67 -11.61
C ILE A 179 46.75 -2.86 -13.01
N LEU A 180 45.65 -2.17 -13.33
CA LEU A 180 45.00 -2.27 -14.64
C LEU A 180 45.91 -1.75 -15.77
N LYS A 181 46.65 -0.66 -15.56
CA LYS A 181 47.63 -0.16 -16.55
C LYS A 181 48.74 -1.17 -16.84
N ASP A 182 49.17 -1.95 -15.85
CA ASP A 182 50.16 -3.02 -16.06
C ASP A 182 49.55 -4.29 -16.67
N VAL A 183 48.30 -4.64 -16.32
CA VAL A 183 47.54 -5.72 -17.00
C VAL A 183 47.36 -5.39 -18.48
N ALA A 184 46.96 -4.17 -18.82
CA ALA A 184 46.85 -3.67 -20.20
C ALA A 184 48.18 -3.83 -20.95
N ARG A 185 49.31 -3.39 -20.35
CA ARG A 185 50.64 -3.55 -20.94
C ARG A 185 51.00 -5.02 -21.20
N ALA A 186 50.71 -5.92 -20.26
CA ALA A 186 50.96 -7.34 -20.42
C ALA A 186 50.13 -7.95 -21.57
N LEU A 187 48.87 -7.56 -21.71
CA LEU A 187 47.98 -7.98 -22.80
C LEU A 187 48.45 -7.48 -24.17
N ILE A 188 48.92 -6.22 -24.26
CA ILE A 188 49.43 -5.61 -25.51
C ILE A 188 50.77 -6.21 -25.92
N GLU A 189 51.73 -6.33 -25.01
CA GLU A 189 53.03 -6.97 -25.31
C GLU A 189 52.87 -8.46 -25.62
N ASN A 190 51.86 -9.10 -25.03
CA ASN A 190 51.47 -10.51 -25.14
C ASN A 190 52.65 -11.50 -25.09
N ARG A 191 53.70 -11.18 -24.32
CA ARG A 191 54.93 -11.98 -24.21
C ARG A 191 54.64 -13.27 -23.43
N PRO A 192 55.33 -14.40 -23.74
CA PRO A 192 55.23 -15.59 -22.91
C PRO A 192 55.76 -15.29 -21.51
N ASP A 193 54.97 -15.62 -20.49
CA ASP A 193 55.37 -15.51 -19.10
C ASP A 193 56.57 -16.44 -18.82
N PRO A 194 57.68 -15.94 -18.22
CA PRO A 194 58.88 -16.77 -17.99
C PRO A 194 58.68 -17.98 -17.06
N ARG A 195 57.61 -18.00 -16.26
CA ARG A 195 57.32 -19.04 -15.26
C ARG A 195 56.42 -20.13 -15.84
N THR A 196 55.43 -19.78 -16.66
CA THR A 196 54.45 -20.73 -17.21
C THR A 196 54.65 -21.04 -18.70
N GLY A 197 55.40 -20.20 -19.42
CA GLY A 197 55.53 -20.26 -20.88
C GLY A 197 54.25 -19.86 -21.65
N ARG A 198 53.15 -19.56 -20.95
CA ARG A 198 51.88 -19.14 -21.56
C ARG A 198 51.89 -17.64 -21.85
N ARG A 199 51.11 -17.23 -22.84
CA ARG A 199 50.91 -15.81 -23.19
C ARG A 199 49.60 -15.31 -22.57
N PRO A 200 49.52 -14.05 -22.11
CA PRO A 200 48.31 -13.45 -21.55
C PRO A 200 47.04 -13.67 -22.37
N ILE A 201 47.13 -13.62 -23.70
CA ILE A 201 46.07 -14.03 -24.64
C ILE A 201 46.63 -14.95 -25.73
N PRO A 202 45.79 -15.78 -26.38
CA PRO A 202 46.22 -16.66 -27.48
C PRO A 202 47.02 -15.89 -28.54
N LYS A 203 48.06 -16.50 -29.12
CA LYS A 203 48.90 -15.84 -30.14
C LYS A 203 48.11 -15.33 -31.35
N GLY A 204 46.97 -15.96 -31.67
CA GLY A 204 46.07 -15.55 -32.74
C GLY A 204 45.19 -14.35 -32.40
N PHE A 205 45.10 -13.92 -31.14
CA PHE A 205 44.28 -12.76 -30.76
C PHE A 205 45.09 -11.49 -30.99
N LYS A 206 44.74 -10.75 -32.05
CA LYS A 206 45.30 -9.43 -32.31
C LYS A 206 44.57 -8.42 -31.42
N VAL A 207 45.30 -7.68 -30.58
CA VAL A 207 44.72 -6.60 -29.77
C VAL A 207 44.34 -5.44 -30.70
N MET A 208 43.07 -5.09 -30.69
CA MET A 208 42.49 -4.01 -31.50
C MET A 208 42.48 -2.72 -30.69
N MET A 209 42.05 -2.78 -29.43
CA MET A 209 41.98 -1.61 -28.56
C MET A 209 42.10 -2.03 -27.09
N VAL A 210 42.70 -1.17 -26.28
CA VAL A 210 42.68 -1.25 -24.82
C VAL A 210 42.45 0.15 -24.25
N VAL A 211 41.30 0.36 -23.62
CA VAL A 211 40.94 1.62 -22.95
C VAL A 211 40.71 1.35 -21.47
N LEU A 212 41.28 2.20 -20.61
CA LEU A 212 40.89 2.30 -19.21
C LEU A 212 39.78 3.35 -19.08
N HIS A 213 38.64 2.96 -18.52
CA HIS A 213 37.62 3.88 -18.03
C HIS A 213 37.77 4.09 -16.52
N ASP A 214 37.69 5.34 -16.11
CA ASP A 214 37.78 5.81 -14.72
C ASP A 214 36.88 7.05 -14.51
N ASP A 215 35.77 7.09 -15.25
CA ASP A 215 34.84 8.21 -15.32
C ASP A 215 33.41 7.86 -14.92
N GLU A 216 33.19 6.68 -14.34
CA GLU A 216 31.87 6.17 -13.95
C GLU A 216 31.65 6.31 -12.43
N PRO A 217 30.91 7.33 -11.94
CA PRO A 217 30.83 7.62 -10.50
C PRO A 217 30.24 6.47 -9.68
N CYS A 218 29.31 5.72 -10.27
CA CYS A 218 28.67 4.55 -9.69
C CYS A 218 29.45 3.24 -9.93
N GLY A 219 30.67 3.30 -10.45
CA GLY A 219 31.45 2.15 -10.90
C GLY A 219 32.85 2.06 -10.30
N THR A 220 33.62 1.12 -10.82
CA THR A 220 35.05 0.89 -10.53
C THR A 220 35.87 1.16 -11.79
N PRO A 221 37.15 1.58 -11.69
CA PRO A 221 38.04 1.63 -12.83
C PRO A 221 38.16 0.24 -13.49
N HIS A 222 38.07 0.20 -14.82
CA HIS A 222 38.08 -1.06 -15.58
C HIS A 222 38.64 -0.86 -17.00
N LEU A 223 39.12 -1.95 -17.60
CA LEU A 223 39.59 -1.96 -18.99
C LEU A 223 38.53 -2.55 -19.92
N HIS A 224 38.30 -1.88 -21.05
CA HIS A 224 37.75 -2.48 -22.26
C HIS A 224 38.91 -2.97 -23.14
N VAL A 225 38.91 -4.27 -23.48
CA VAL A 225 39.98 -4.95 -24.24
C VAL A 225 39.37 -5.63 -25.47
N ALA A 226 39.44 -4.94 -26.61
CA ALA A 226 38.94 -5.46 -27.89
C ALA A 226 40.01 -6.29 -28.61
N VAL A 227 39.65 -7.49 -29.09
CA VAL A 227 40.54 -8.42 -29.79
C VAL A 227 39.91 -9.00 -31.07
N CYS A 228 40.71 -9.18 -32.10
CA CYS A 228 40.34 -9.90 -33.33
C CYS A 228 40.96 -11.32 -33.29
N PRO A 229 40.17 -12.40 -33.19
CA PRO A 229 40.68 -13.77 -33.07
C PRO A 229 41.02 -14.36 -34.45
N ILE A 230 42.28 -14.29 -34.84
CA ILE A 230 42.82 -14.84 -36.08
C ILE A 230 43.21 -16.31 -35.90
N ALA A 231 42.77 -17.17 -36.82
CA ALA A 231 43.10 -18.59 -36.83
C ALA A 231 43.60 -19.05 -38.20
N GLU A 232 44.56 -19.98 -38.18
CA GLU A 232 45.27 -20.46 -39.37
C GLU A 232 45.01 -21.94 -39.68
N GLY A 233 45.50 -22.42 -40.84
CA GLY A 233 45.43 -23.83 -41.22
C GLY A 233 44.01 -24.33 -41.52
N TYR A 234 43.14 -23.49 -42.08
CA TYR A 234 41.84 -23.95 -42.62
C TYR A 234 42.02 -24.63 -43.99
N THR A 235 41.31 -25.73 -44.20
CA THR A 235 41.36 -26.53 -45.44
C THR A 235 40.27 -26.15 -46.46
N ARG A 236 39.29 -25.32 -46.07
CA ARG A 236 38.19 -24.83 -46.91
C ARG A 236 38.02 -23.33 -46.72
N GLY A 237 37.98 -22.57 -47.82
CA GLY A 237 37.99 -21.11 -47.81
C GLY A 237 39.41 -20.54 -47.68
N MET A 238 39.52 -19.30 -47.17
CA MET A 238 40.82 -18.71 -46.80
C MET A 238 41.52 -19.56 -45.74
N ARG A 239 42.84 -19.74 -45.87
CA ARG A 239 43.66 -20.56 -44.95
C ARG A 239 43.84 -19.91 -43.58
N ARG A 240 43.99 -18.59 -43.58
CA ARG A 240 44.08 -17.69 -42.43
C ARG A 240 42.86 -16.78 -42.49
N ARG A 241 42.13 -16.65 -41.39
CA ARG A 241 40.86 -15.92 -41.30
C ARG A 241 40.48 -15.68 -39.84
N ILE A 242 39.50 -14.83 -39.60
CA ILE A 242 38.87 -14.69 -38.29
C ILE A 242 38.19 -16.02 -37.90
N GLY A 243 38.21 -16.36 -36.61
CA GLY A 243 37.52 -17.53 -36.09
C GLY A 243 37.82 -17.87 -34.63
N LEU A 244 37.01 -17.31 -33.73
CA LEU A 244 37.13 -17.44 -32.27
C LEU A 244 37.43 -18.86 -31.79
N THR A 245 36.55 -19.84 -32.10
CA THR A 245 36.69 -21.22 -31.62
C THR A 245 38.04 -21.84 -31.98
N LYS A 246 38.53 -21.61 -33.20
CA LYS A 246 39.80 -22.21 -33.64
C LYS A 246 41.02 -21.45 -33.13
N ALA A 247 40.91 -20.13 -32.97
CA ALA A 247 41.96 -19.31 -32.36
C ALA A 247 42.15 -19.70 -30.87
N LEU A 248 41.06 -20.00 -30.16
CA LEU A 248 41.06 -20.59 -28.82
C LEU A 248 41.70 -21.98 -28.80
N GLU A 249 41.30 -22.89 -29.70
CA GLU A 249 41.89 -24.23 -29.84
C GLU A 249 43.40 -24.18 -30.11
N GLN A 250 43.85 -23.23 -30.93
CA GLN A 250 45.26 -22.97 -31.23
C GLN A 250 46.00 -22.31 -30.05
N GLY A 251 45.27 -21.60 -29.17
CA GLY A 251 45.75 -21.13 -27.86
C GLY A 251 45.79 -22.22 -26.78
N GLY A 252 45.20 -23.39 -27.02
CA GLY A 252 45.14 -24.53 -26.08
C GLY A 252 43.81 -24.70 -25.35
N TYR A 253 42.82 -23.83 -25.58
CA TYR A 253 41.50 -23.81 -24.92
C TYR A 253 40.47 -24.55 -25.78
N LYS A 254 39.67 -25.47 -25.22
CA LYS A 254 38.85 -26.39 -26.04
C LYS A 254 37.41 -26.57 -25.59
N GLY A 255 36.53 -26.78 -26.56
CA GLY A 255 35.11 -27.07 -26.32
C GLY A 255 34.35 -25.89 -25.69
N LYS A 256 33.23 -26.18 -25.02
CA LYS A 256 32.32 -25.16 -24.46
C LYS A 256 32.94 -24.36 -23.30
N GLY A 257 34.01 -24.85 -22.67
CA GLY A 257 34.72 -24.19 -21.57
C GLY A 257 35.80 -23.18 -22.02
N ALA A 258 36.12 -23.11 -23.31
CA ALA A 258 37.33 -22.42 -23.79
C ALA A 258 37.43 -20.93 -23.41
N MET A 259 36.32 -20.18 -23.46
CA MET A 259 36.30 -18.76 -23.05
C MET A 259 36.39 -18.60 -21.52
N PRO A 260 35.59 -19.30 -20.69
CA PRO A 260 35.79 -19.33 -19.23
C PRO A 260 37.21 -19.74 -18.78
N GLU A 261 37.83 -20.72 -19.45
CA GLU A 261 39.22 -21.13 -19.19
C GLU A 261 40.22 -20.01 -19.51
N LEU A 262 40.02 -19.26 -20.59
CA LEU A 262 40.83 -18.08 -20.90
C LEU A 262 40.63 -16.97 -19.85
N TYR A 263 39.39 -16.73 -19.39
CA TYR A 263 39.12 -15.75 -18.34
C TYR A 263 39.75 -16.13 -16.99
N GLU A 264 39.74 -17.41 -16.61
CA GLU A 264 40.48 -17.87 -15.42
C GLU A 264 41.99 -17.77 -15.63
N HIS A 265 42.52 -18.05 -16.83
CA HIS A 265 43.94 -17.85 -17.14
C HIS A 265 44.36 -16.38 -16.98
N ILE A 266 43.60 -15.43 -17.54
CA ILE A 266 43.88 -13.99 -17.36
C ILE A 266 43.80 -13.64 -15.87
N ARG A 267 42.77 -14.08 -15.13
CA ARG A 267 42.66 -13.80 -13.69
C ARG A 267 43.77 -14.42 -12.84
N GLN A 268 44.22 -15.64 -13.11
CA GLN A 268 45.20 -16.36 -12.27
C GLN A 268 46.66 -16.13 -12.68
N ASP A 269 46.96 -16.22 -13.97
CA ASP A 269 48.34 -16.23 -14.45
C ASP A 269 48.84 -14.85 -14.88
N VAL A 270 47.92 -13.91 -15.18
CA VAL A 270 48.25 -12.52 -15.55
C VAL A 270 47.94 -11.55 -14.41
N MET A 271 46.69 -11.48 -13.93
CA MET A 271 46.28 -10.47 -12.94
C MET A 271 46.88 -10.73 -11.56
N VAL A 272 46.71 -11.92 -10.95
CA VAL A 272 47.24 -12.21 -9.59
C VAL A 272 48.73 -11.89 -9.42
N PRO A 273 49.63 -12.22 -10.37
CA PRO A 273 51.04 -11.86 -10.27
C PRO A 273 51.30 -10.35 -10.33
N ILE A 274 50.54 -9.61 -11.14
CA ILE A 274 50.64 -8.14 -11.23
C ILE A 274 50.09 -7.52 -9.94
N MET A 275 48.90 -7.92 -9.48
CA MET A 275 48.33 -7.50 -8.19
C MET A 275 49.33 -7.72 -7.05
N LYS A 276 49.98 -8.90 -7.00
CA LYS A 276 51.00 -9.22 -5.99
C LYS A 276 52.24 -8.33 -6.09
N ALA A 277 52.63 -7.89 -7.28
CA ALA A 277 53.73 -6.93 -7.47
C ALA A 277 53.38 -5.51 -6.96
N HIS A 278 52.08 -5.20 -6.85
CA HIS A 278 51.54 -3.99 -6.21
C HIS A 278 51.15 -4.21 -4.71
N ASP A 279 51.64 -5.30 -4.10
CA ASP A 279 51.32 -5.75 -2.73
C ASP A 279 49.83 -6.05 -2.46
N VAL A 280 49.04 -6.35 -3.50
CA VAL A 280 47.61 -6.70 -3.39
C VAL A 280 47.40 -8.20 -3.58
N GLY A 281 46.82 -8.88 -2.58
CA GLY A 281 46.38 -10.26 -2.70
C GLY A 281 45.07 -10.40 -3.49
N ARG A 282 44.81 -11.58 -4.08
CA ARG A 282 43.48 -11.87 -4.65
C ARG A 282 42.50 -12.36 -3.59
N GLU A 283 41.33 -11.76 -3.59
CA GLU A 283 40.14 -12.24 -2.91
C GLU A 283 39.34 -13.19 -3.83
N PHE A 284 38.77 -14.25 -3.26
CA PHE A 284 37.93 -15.21 -3.97
C PHE A 284 36.48 -15.06 -3.51
N LYS A 285 35.67 -14.28 -4.26
CA LYS A 285 34.24 -14.06 -3.94
C LYS A 285 33.30 -15.22 -4.33
N GLY A 286 33.83 -16.36 -4.81
CA GLY A 286 33.06 -17.61 -5.04
C GLY A 286 31.90 -17.54 -6.05
N ASN A 287 31.75 -16.46 -6.80
CA ASN A 287 30.57 -16.23 -7.63
C ASN A 287 30.61 -17.10 -8.91
N HIS A 288 29.53 -17.87 -9.13
CA HIS A 288 29.29 -18.73 -10.29
C HIS A 288 28.05 -18.33 -11.10
N GLU A 289 27.47 -17.16 -10.81
CA GLU A 289 26.32 -16.63 -11.52
C GLU A 289 26.62 -16.36 -13.00
N ARG A 290 25.56 -16.38 -13.81
CA ARG A 290 25.63 -15.96 -15.20
C ARG A 290 25.93 -14.46 -15.26
N HIS A 291 26.85 -14.06 -16.13
CA HIS A 291 27.05 -12.64 -16.45
C HIS A 291 25.73 -12.03 -16.95
N LEU A 292 25.47 -10.79 -16.53
CA LEU A 292 24.29 -9.98 -16.86
C LEU A 292 24.78 -8.73 -17.58
N ALA A 293 23.96 -8.21 -18.50
CA ALA A 293 24.20 -6.87 -19.04
C ALA A 293 24.11 -5.82 -17.92
N VAL A 294 24.73 -4.65 -18.08
CA VAL A 294 24.80 -3.61 -17.04
C VAL A 294 23.40 -3.23 -16.53
N ASP A 295 22.46 -2.97 -17.45
CA ASP A 295 21.07 -2.65 -17.11
C ASP A 295 20.34 -3.81 -16.40
N GLU A 296 20.63 -5.06 -16.77
CA GLU A 296 20.06 -6.25 -16.10
C GLU A 296 20.64 -6.42 -14.68
N PHE A 297 21.93 -6.18 -14.50
CA PHE A 297 22.59 -6.23 -13.20
C PHE A 297 22.03 -5.15 -12.27
N GLN A 298 21.92 -3.91 -12.76
CA GLN A 298 21.32 -2.80 -11.99
C GLN A 298 19.87 -3.13 -11.60
N ALA A 299 19.04 -3.55 -12.56
CA ALA A 299 17.65 -3.93 -12.29
C ALA A 299 17.52 -5.14 -11.35
N ARG A 300 18.49 -6.07 -11.34
CA ARG A 300 18.53 -7.15 -10.35
C ARG A 300 18.87 -6.61 -8.96
N ARG A 301 19.88 -5.76 -8.82
CA ARG A 301 20.26 -5.16 -7.54
C ARG A 301 19.14 -4.28 -6.97
N ASP A 302 18.44 -3.54 -7.80
CA ASP A 302 17.28 -2.74 -7.39
C ASP A 302 16.14 -3.62 -6.82
N ARG A 303 15.93 -4.82 -7.39
CA ARG A 303 14.96 -5.81 -6.88
C ARG A 303 15.41 -6.50 -5.60
N GLU A 304 16.69 -6.89 -5.49
CA GLU A 304 17.28 -7.44 -4.26
C GLU A 304 17.08 -6.45 -3.10
N ARG A 305 17.49 -5.19 -3.29
CA ARG A 305 17.32 -4.08 -2.33
C ARG A 305 15.86 -3.75 -2.02
N ALA A 306 14.93 -3.99 -2.94
CA ALA A 306 13.50 -3.84 -2.67
C ALA A 306 12.94 -4.98 -1.81
N ALA A 307 13.45 -6.21 -1.99
CA ALA A 307 13.07 -7.37 -1.19
C ALA A 307 13.60 -7.27 0.24
N GLU A 308 14.87 -6.89 0.43
CA GLU A 308 15.51 -6.68 1.74
C GLU A 308 14.76 -5.61 2.57
N ARG A 309 14.40 -4.48 1.95
CA ARG A 309 13.56 -3.44 2.59
C ARG A 309 12.17 -3.96 2.96
N ALA A 310 11.55 -4.77 2.11
CA ALA A 310 10.25 -5.37 2.41
C ALA A 310 10.31 -6.42 3.54
N GLU A 311 11.45 -7.08 3.74
CA GLU A 311 11.67 -8.00 4.86
C GLU A 311 11.89 -7.23 6.18
N ARG A 312 12.73 -6.19 6.20
CA ARG A 312 12.90 -5.32 7.37
C ARG A 312 11.58 -4.71 7.84
N ALA A 313 10.79 -4.12 6.92
CA ALA A 313 9.49 -3.55 7.23
C ALA A 313 8.49 -4.58 7.80
N ARG A 314 8.55 -5.85 7.37
CA ARG A 314 7.74 -6.94 7.97
C ARG A 314 8.20 -7.26 9.39
N GLY A 315 9.50 -7.20 9.67
CA GLY A 315 10.06 -7.38 11.01
C GLY A 315 9.58 -6.30 11.98
N GLU A 316 9.66 -5.03 11.57
CA GLU A 316 9.16 -3.87 12.34
C GLU A 316 7.65 -3.99 12.61
N LEU A 317 6.86 -4.30 11.58
CA LEU A 317 5.41 -4.45 11.70
C LEU A 317 5.00 -5.64 12.60
N ALA A 318 5.85 -6.68 12.69
CA ALA A 318 5.68 -7.78 13.65
C ALA A 318 6.11 -7.42 15.09
N GLY A 319 6.94 -6.37 15.26
CA GLY A 319 7.22 -5.74 16.55
C GLY A 319 6.01 -4.94 17.04
N VAL A 320 5.56 -3.97 16.25
CA VAL A 320 4.39 -3.11 16.56
C VAL A 320 3.13 -3.95 16.84
N ARG A 321 2.90 -5.03 16.10
CA ARG A 321 1.77 -5.93 16.34
C ARG A 321 1.82 -6.64 17.70
N ARG A 322 3.00 -6.83 18.27
CA ARG A 322 3.19 -7.43 19.60
C ARG A 322 2.89 -6.43 20.70
N GLU A 323 3.42 -5.21 20.56
CA GLU A 323 3.12 -4.09 21.45
C GLU A 323 1.62 -3.76 21.46
N LEU A 324 0.95 -3.81 20.30
CA LEU A 324 -0.50 -3.65 20.22
C LEU A 324 -1.25 -4.72 21.02
N HIS A 325 -0.85 -5.99 20.93
CA HIS A 325 -1.47 -7.07 21.71
C HIS A 325 -1.27 -6.88 23.22
N GLU A 326 -0.08 -6.44 23.64
CA GLU A 326 0.21 -6.14 25.06
C GLU A 326 -0.66 -4.97 25.58
N VAL A 327 -0.98 -3.99 24.72
CA VAL A 327 -1.92 -2.89 25.04
C VAL A 327 -3.37 -3.39 25.05
N GLU A 328 -3.77 -4.25 24.11
CA GLU A 328 -5.11 -4.86 24.08
C GLU A 328 -5.38 -5.67 25.36
N ASP A 329 -4.44 -6.52 25.77
CA ASP A 329 -4.50 -7.30 27.02
C ASP A 329 -4.62 -6.37 28.26
N ALA A 330 -3.84 -5.28 28.31
CA ALA A 330 -3.88 -4.31 29.40
C ALA A 330 -5.19 -3.52 29.47
N VAL A 331 -5.81 -3.21 28.31
CA VAL A 331 -7.12 -2.56 28.23
C VAL A 331 -8.24 -3.51 28.68
N GLU A 332 -8.14 -4.80 28.36
CA GLU A 332 -9.12 -5.79 28.83
C GLU A 332 -9.04 -5.98 30.36
N ALA A 333 -7.84 -6.04 30.94
CA ALA A 333 -7.64 -6.05 32.39
C ALA A 333 -8.23 -4.80 33.07
N ALA A 334 -7.91 -3.60 32.59
CA ALA A 334 -8.42 -2.35 33.16
C ALA A 334 -9.96 -2.21 33.07
N ARG A 335 -10.60 -2.83 32.06
CA ARG A 335 -12.06 -2.91 31.95
C ARG A 335 -12.66 -3.84 33.00
N ALA A 336 -12.01 -4.98 33.29
CA ALA A 336 -12.46 -5.89 34.34
C ALA A 336 -12.42 -5.22 35.72
N ASP A 337 -11.33 -4.54 36.05
CA ASP A 337 -11.16 -3.78 37.30
C ASP A 337 -12.23 -2.68 37.45
N ALA A 338 -12.51 -1.93 36.37
CA ALA A 338 -13.53 -0.88 36.37
C ALA A 338 -14.95 -1.43 36.58
N ASP A 339 -15.27 -2.60 36.02
CA ASP A 339 -16.57 -3.27 36.23
C ASP A 339 -16.69 -3.90 37.62
N GLU A 340 -15.58 -4.29 38.27
CA GLU A 340 -15.58 -4.68 39.69
C GLU A 340 -15.85 -3.47 40.60
N ALA A 341 -15.11 -2.37 40.43
CA ALA A 341 -15.32 -1.13 41.19
C ALA A 341 -16.74 -0.56 41.05
N ARG A 342 -17.36 -0.69 39.86
CA ARG A 342 -18.77 -0.33 39.63
C ARG A 342 -19.75 -1.18 40.43
N ARG A 343 -19.48 -2.48 40.61
CA ARG A 343 -20.31 -3.37 41.43
C ARG A 343 -20.19 -3.01 42.91
N GLU A 344 -18.98 -2.79 43.42
CA GLU A 344 -18.75 -2.33 44.79
C GLU A 344 -19.52 -1.03 45.07
N ALA A 345 -19.38 -0.01 44.21
CA ALA A 345 -20.07 1.27 44.37
C ALA A 345 -21.61 1.14 44.34
N ALA A 346 -22.14 0.24 43.51
CA ALA A 346 -23.58 -0.03 43.46
C ALA A 346 -24.11 -0.69 44.74
N ASP A 347 -23.35 -1.59 45.36
CA ASP A 347 -23.71 -2.22 46.63
C ASP A 347 -23.54 -1.27 47.81
N THR A 348 -22.49 -0.43 47.85
CA THR A 348 -22.36 0.66 48.84
C THR A 348 -23.55 1.61 48.78
N ARG A 349 -24.00 2.01 47.58
CA ARG A 349 -25.18 2.88 47.41
C ARG A 349 -26.45 2.22 47.97
N ARG A 350 -26.68 0.93 47.68
CA ARG A 350 -27.81 0.16 48.22
C ARG A 350 -27.79 0.05 49.74
N GLU A 351 -26.61 0.06 50.36
CA GLU A 351 -26.49 0.09 51.83
C GLU A 351 -26.82 1.47 52.39
N ALA A 352 -26.30 2.54 51.78
CA ALA A 352 -26.64 3.92 52.15
C ALA A 352 -28.14 4.23 52.04
N ASP A 353 -28.80 3.79 50.96
CA ASP A 353 -30.26 3.95 50.77
C ASP A 353 -31.06 3.27 51.91
N ARG A 354 -30.63 2.08 52.35
CA ARG A 354 -31.24 1.37 53.50
C ARG A 354 -31.00 2.09 54.81
N ASP A 355 -29.83 2.70 55.01
CA ASP A 355 -29.55 3.49 56.21
C ASP A 355 -30.37 4.79 56.25
N LEU A 356 -30.58 5.45 55.12
CA LEU A 356 -31.46 6.61 55.02
C LEU A 356 -32.90 6.25 55.37
N GLU A 357 -33.42 5.12 54.88
CA GLU A 357 -34.77 4.65 55.26
C GLU A 357 -34.87 4.34 56.77
N ARG A 358 -33.82 3.75 57.36
CA ARG A 358 -33.71 3.56 58.83
C ARG A 358 -33.76 4.90 59.58
N VAL A 359 -33.10 5.96 59.07
CA VAL A 359 -33.15 7.30 59.68
C VAL A 359 -34.55 7.89 59.60
N HIS A 360 -35.18 7.87 58.43
CA HIS A 360 -36.53 8.41 58.23
C HIS A 360 -37.58 7.69 59.09
N ARG A 361 -37.45 6.37 59.26
CA ARG A 361 -38.30 5.59 60.17
C ARG A 361 -38.14 6.02 61.62
N ALA A 362 -36.90 6.20 62.08
CA ALA A 362 -36.61 6.65 63.45
C ALA A 362 -37.10 8.09 63.71
N LYS A 363 -36.98 9.00 62.73
CA LYS A 363 -37.54 10.36 62.83
C LYS A 363 -39.06 10.32 63.05
N ARG A 364 -39.80 9.66 62.15
CA ARG A 364 -41.26 9.49 62.26
C ARG A 364 -41.70 8.83 63.58
N GLU A 365 -40.85 7.99 64.18
CA GLU A 365 -41.12 7.40 65.48
C GLU A 365 -40.89 8.39 66.63
N ALA A 366 -39.84 9.21 66.58
CA ALA A 366 -39.59 10.28 67.54
C ALA A 366 -40.68 11.36 67.50
N ASP A 367 -41.12 11.78 66.30
CA ASP A 367 -42.19 12.76 66.12
C ASP A 367 -43.50 12.25 66.76
N ARG A 368 -43.87 10.98 66.50
CA ARG A 368 -45.00 10.31 67.19
C ARG A 368 -44.81 10.20 68.69
N MET A 369 -43.59 9.97 69.19
CA MET A 369 -43.34 9.92 70.64
C MET A 369 -43.53 11.29 71.30
N ARG A 370 -43.14 12.38 70.63
CA ARG A 370 -43.37 13.75 71.08
C ARG A 370 -44.87 14.07 71.12
N ALA A 371 -45.58 13.91 70.01
CA ALA A 371 -47.03 14.14 69.95
C ALA A 371 -47.79 13.30 70.99
N ARG A 372 -47.39 12.03 71.20
CA ARG A 372 -47.95 11.17 72.26
C ARG A 372 -47.73 11.74 73.65
N ALA A 373 -46.57 12.33 73.92
CA ALA A 373 -46.30 12.94 75.22
C ALA A 373 -47.18 14.17 75.42
N GLU A 374 -47.27 15.05 74.42
CA GLU A 374 -48.06 16.27 74.48
C GLU A 374 -49.56 15.99 74.72
N VAL A 375 -50.17 15.17 73.86
CA VAL A 375 -51.60 14.79 73.97
C VAL A 375 -51.86 13.94 75.21
N ALA A 376 -50.92 13.10 75.66
CA ALA A 376 -51.10 12.35 76.89
C ALA A 376 -51.03 13.24 78.14
N LEU A 377 -50.13 14.23 78.18
CA LEU A 377 -49.95 15.14 79.32
C LEU A 377 -51.10 16.14 79.42
N HIS A 378 -51.36 16.87 78.34
CA HIS A 378 -52.23 18.04 78.33
C HIS A 378 -53.63 17.77 77.75
N GLY A 379 -53.83 16.59 77.15
CA GLY A 379 -55.02 16.31 76.34
C GLY A 379 -54.93 16.95 74.97
N TYR A 380 -55.96 16.75 74.17
CA TYR A 380 -56.21 17.51 72.96
C TYR A 380 -57.64 18.01 73.00
N GLU A 381 -57.82 19.29 72.72
CA GLU A 381 -59.13 19.91 72.54
C GLU A 381 -59.09 20.69 71.22
N PRO A 382 -60.05 20.46 70.29
CA PRO A 382 -60.07 21.14 69.00
C PRO A 382 -59.98 22.67 69.17
N PRO A 383 -59.07 23.36 68.45
CA PRO A 383 -58.95 24.81 68.57
C PRO A 383 -60.27 25.53 68.29
N ALA A 384 -60.66 26.44 69.19
CA ALA A 384 -61.89 27.21 69.02
C ALA A 384 -61.81 28.13 67.78
N GLY A 385 -62.91 28.26 67.05
CA GLY A 385 -62.95 29.06 65.81
C GLY A 385 -62.30 28.38 64.60
N VAL A 386 -61.96 27.09 64.69
CA VAL A 386 -61.45 26.28 63.59
C VAL A 386 -62.42 25.13 63.27
N GLU A 387 -62.81 24.96 62.01
CA GLU A 387 -63.70 23.90 61.52
C GLU A 387 -63.07 23.15 60.34
N LEU A 388 -62.89 21.83 60.46
CA LEU A 388 -62.51 20.99 59.32
C LEU A 388 -63.75 20.71 58.45
N VAL A 389 -63.72 21.14 57.20
CA VAL A 389 -64.62 20.68 56.15
C VAL A 389 -63.95 19.52 55.41
N PRO A 390 -64.39 18.26 55.65
CA PRO A 390 -63.80 17.11 54.97
C PRO A 390 -64.16 17.12 53.48
N PRO A 391 -63.41 16.43 52.60
CA PRO A 391 -63.63 16.41 51.15
C PRO A 391 -65.04 16.02 50.70
N ALA A 392 -65.82 15.32 51.52
CA ALA A 392 -67.21 14.99 51.21
C ALA A 392 -68.21 16.16 51.40
N ALA A 393 -67.80 17.24 52.07
CA ALA A 393 -68.62 18.41 52.42
C ALA A 393 -68.19 19.71 51.71
N MET A 394 -67.14 19.65 50.88
CA MET A 394 -66.68 20.74 50.02
C MET A 394 -67.63 21.00 48.84
N PRO A 395 -67.67 22.23 48.29
CA PRO A 395 -68.30 22.52 46.99
C PRO A 395 -67.71 21.65 45.87
N PRO A 396 -68.48 21.28 44.83
CA PRO A 396 -68.00 20.37 43.78
C PRO A 396 -66.73 20.82 43.05
N GLU A 397 -66.57 22.12 42.80
CA GLU A 397 -65.40 22.69 42.12
C GLU A 397 -64.15 22.68 43.02
N LEU A 398 -64.25 23.22 44.25
CA LEU A 398 -63.18 23.16 45.25
C LEU A 398 -62.73 21.71 45.52
N ARG A 399 -63.68 20.77 45.62
CA ARG A 399 -63.40 19.34 45.80
C ARG A 399 -62.66 18.70 44.62
N ALA A 400 -62.91 19.17 43.39
CA ALA A 400 -62.26 18.65 42.20
C ALA A 400 -60.80 19.14 42.11
N LEU A 401 -60.56 20.42 42.40
CA LEU A 401 -59.22 20.99 42.39
C LEU A 401 -58.38 20.48 43.58
N TRP A 402 -58.95 20.37 44.79
CA TRP A 402 -58.28 19.76 45.95
C TRP A 402 -57.74 18.35 45.67
N ARG A 403 -58.45 17.55 44.87
CA ARG A 403 -58.00 16.20 44.47
C ARG A 403 -56.77 16.20 43.55
N LEU A 404 -56.54 17.29 42.83
CA LEU A 404 -55.39 17.48 41.95
C LEU A 404 -54.17 17.98 42.74
N THR A 405 -54.37 18.75 43.81
CA THR A 405 -53.31 19.42 44.58
C THR A 405 -52.85 18.61 45.79
N ASP A 406 -53.78 18.26 46.68
CA ASP A 406 -53.50 17.74 48.03
C ASP A 406 -54.14 16.38 48.33
N GLY A 407 -55.03 15.91 47.45
CA GLY A 407 -55.75 14.64 47.61
C GLY A 407 -54.92 13.40 47.29
N ASP A 408 -55.12 12.33 48.07
CA ASP A 408 -54.46 11.01 47.95
C ASP A 408 -54.88 10.19 46.70
N GLU A 409 -55.43 10.84 45.65
CA GLU A 409 -55.87 10.23 44.38
C GLU A 409 -54.87 10.47 43.21
N GLY A 410 -54.02 11.50 43.27
CA GLY A 410 -52.89 11.70 42.34
C GLY A 410 -53.26 11.84 40.85
N ASP A 411 -52.40 11.32 39.96
CA ASP A 411 -52.53 11.40 38.48
C ASP A 411 -53.88 10.94 37.91
N ASP A 412 -54.67 10.15 38.67
CA ASP A 412 -55.98 9.66 38.24
C ASP A 412 -57.06 10.76 38.22
N ALA A 413 -56.79 11.97 38.76
CA ALA A 413 -57.73 13.10 38.83
C ALA A 413 -57.77 14.01 37.59
N ILE A 414 -56.87 13.82 36.60
CA ILE A 414 -56.63 14.76 35.47
C ILE A 414 -57.87 14.99 34.56
N GLY A 415 -58.89 14.11 34.62
CA GLY A 415 -60.05 14.16 33.72
C GLY A 415 -61.06 15.30 33.94
N ASP A 416 -61.09 15.92 35.13
CA ASP A 416 -62.09 16.93 35.53
C ASP A 416 -61.52 18.37 35.58
N ILE A 417 -60.32 18.61 35.03
CA ILE A 417 -59.63 19.90 35.09
C ILE A 417 -60.31 20.96 34.20
N PRO A 418 -60.64 22.16 34.73
CA PRO A 418 -61.06 23.31 33.93
C PRO A 418 -60.02 23.65 32.84
N GLY A 419 -60.43 23.75 31.57
CA GLY A 419 -59.50 23.91 30.44
C GLY A 419 -58.72 25.23 30.39
N ASP A 420 -59.02 26.16 31.31
CA ASP A 420 -58.28 27.38 31.63
C ASP A 420 -57.10 27.17 32.59
N LEU A 421 -56.97 25.97 33.18
CA LEU A 421 -55.86 25.54 34.07
C LEU A 421 -54.96 24.47 33.39
N LEU A 422 -54.95 24.42 32.06
CA LEU A 422 -54.09 23.55 31.27
C LEU A 422 -53.07 24.38 30.48
N GLY A 423 -51.80 23.97 30.50
CA GLY A 423 -50.72 24.57 29.71
C GLY A 423 -50.86 24.38 28.20
N GLU A 424 -50.00 25.02 27.40
CA GLU A 424 -50.00 24.89 25.93
C GLU A 424 -49.71 23.46 25.43
N ASP A 425 -49.08 22.64 26.28
CA ASP A 425 -48.80 21.22 26.10
C ASP A 425 -49.93 20.30 26.60
N GLY A 426 -50.90 20.84 27.34
CA GLY A 426 -52.03 20.12 27.92
C GLY A 426 -51.75 19.49 29.29
N GLU A 427 -50.62 19.80 29.93
CA GLU A 427 -50.38 19.42 31.33
C GLU A 427 -51.09 20.39 32.31
N PRO A 428 -51.44 19.93 33.54
CA PRO A 428 -52.06 20.80 34.54
C PRO A 428 -51.11 21.91 35.01
N ASP A 429 -51.58 23.16 35.01
CA ASP A 429 -50.90 24.23 35.73
C ASP A 429 -51.21 24.10 37.23
N LEU A 430 -50.38 23.34 37.94
CA LEU A 430 -50.57 23.06 39.37
C LEU A 430 -50.43 24.32 40.24
N ASP A 431 -49.60 25.29 39.83
CA ASP A 431 -49.44 26.54 40.57
C ASP A 431 -50.72 27.39 40.46
N ALA A 432 -51.28 27.53 39.25
CA ALA A 432 -52.56 28.21 39.03
C ALA A 432 -53.75 27.44 39.64
N ALA A 433 -53.68 26.10 39.70
CA ALA A 433 -54.69 25.29 40.38
C ALA A 433 -54.65 25.50 41.90
N ASN A 434 -53.47 25.57 42.51
CA ASN A 434 -53.30 25.88 43.94
C ASN A 434 -53.85 27.28 44.28
N GLU A 435 -53.47 28.32 43.52
CA GLU A 435 -53.95 29.69 43.74
C GLU A 435 -55.50 29.76 43.67
N ARG A 436 -56.12 29.00 42.76
CA ARG A 436 -57.58 28.89 42.65
C ARG A 436 -58.23 28.04 43.75
N VAL A 437 -57.53 27.04 44.30
CA VAL A 437 -57.99 26.29 45.47
C VAL A 437 -58.08 27.21 46.68
N ASP A 438 -57.04 28.01 46.92
CA ASP A 438 -57.01 28.98 48.03
C ASP A 438 -58.11 30.05 47.87
N ASP A 439 -58.25 30.67 46.68
CA ASP A 439 -59.30 31.65 46.38
C ASP A 439 -60.73 31.11 46.66
N LEU A 440 -61.01 29.88 46.21
CA LEU A 440 -62.30 29.21 46.39
C LEU A 440 -62.53 28.76 47.84
N ALA A 441 -61.47 28.35 48.54
CA ALA A 441 -61.54 28.00 49.95
C ALA A 441 -61.84 29.23 50.82
N ASP A 442 -61.18 30.37 50.54
CA ASP A 442 -61.43 31.64 51.21
C ASP A 442 -62.82 32.22 50.89
N GLU A 443 -63.31 32.10 49.66
CA GLU A 443 -64.69 32.49 49.32
C GLU A 443 -65.70 31.64 50.13
N PHE A 444 -65.47 30.33 50.17
CA PHE A 444 -66.29 29.38 50.92
C PHE A 444 -66.23 29.58 52.45
N ALA A 445 -65.09 30.02 53.00
CA ALA A 445 -64.97 30.48 54.39
C ALA A 445 -65.85 31.71 54.63
N ARG A 446 -65.70 32.74 53.79
CA ARG A 446 -66.44 34.00 53.88
C ARG A 446 -67.96 33.80 53.79
N GLU A 447 -68.44 32.93 52.90
CA GLU A 447 -69.87 32.56 52.81
C GLU A 447 -70.42 31.94 54.10
N ARG A 448 -69.57 31.25 54.87
CA ARG A 448 -69.92 30.60 56.14
C ARG A 448 -69.67 31.48 57.37
N GLY A 449 -69.20 32.71 57.19
CA GLY A 449 -68.88 33.65 58.27
C GLY A 449 -67.49 33.42 58.89
N TYR A 450 -66.64 32.64 58.23
CA TYR A 450 -65.23 32.49 58.60
C TYR A 450 -64.36 33.56 57.92
N ALA A 451 -63.23 33.90 58.53
CA ALA A 451 -62.34 34.94 58.03
C ALA A 451 -61.38 34.45 56.95
N GLN A 452 -60.91 33.20 57.05
CA GLN A 452 -59.94 32.59 56.13
C GLN A 452 -60.12 31.06 56.06
N ALA A 453 -59.56 30.43 55.03
CA ALA A 453 -59.39 28.99 54.91
C ALA A 453 -57.92 28.58 54.78
N TYR A 454 -57.63 27.33 55.15
CA TYR A 454 -56.37 26.65 54.86
C TYR A 454 -56.64 25.24 54.34
N VAL A 455 -55.81 24.77 53.42
CA VAL A 455 -56.04 23.50 52.73
C VAL A 455 -54.91 22.52 53.04
N ASP A 456 -55.28 21.27 53.34
CA ASP A 456 -54.33 20.16 53.54
C ASP A 456 -54.93 18.83 53.07
N GLY A 457 -54.18 17.73 53.25
CA GLY A 457 -54.62 16.38 52.87
C GLY A 457 -55.79 15.79 53.67
N ASP A 458 -56.24 16.43 54.77
CA ASP A 458 -57.44 16.04 55.51
C ASP A 458 -58.68 16.88 55.09
N GLY A 459 -58.49 18.08 54.55
CA GLY A 459 -59.54 18.86 53.89
C GLY A 459 -59.31 20.36 53.87
N VAL A 460 -60.40 21.13 54.04
CA VAL A 460 -60.37 22.60 54.11
C VAL A 460 -60.71 23.03 55.53
N TRP A 461 -59.75 23.67 56.19
CA TRP A 461 -59.86 24.22 57.54
C TRP A 461 -60.36 25.66 57.49
N LEU A 462 -61.59 25.91 57.94
CA LEU A 462 -62.15 27.25 58.05
C LEU A 462 -61.72 27.85 59.39
N VAL A 463 -61.18 29.07 59.36
CA VAL A 463 -60.55 29.72 60.52
C VAL A 463 -61.13 31.11 60.78
N THR A 464 -61.43 31.37 62.04
CA THR A 464 -61.69 32.70 62.59
C THR A 464 -61.09 32.77 64.00
N PRO A 465 -60.34 33.84 64.35
CA PRO A 465 -59.81 33.98 65.69
C PRO A 465 -60.96 34.09 66.70
N PRO A 466 -60.99 33.26 67.77
CA PRO A 466 -62.02 33.38 68.78
C PRO A 466 -61.87 34.72 69.52
N LEU A 467 -63.00 35.32 69.93
CA LEU A 467 -63.01 36.63 70.61
C LEU A 467 -62.08 36.69 71.85
N GLU A 468 -61.90 35.57 72.53
CA GLU A 468 -61.01 35.46 73.69
C GLU A 468 -59.52 35.52 73.30
N PHE A 469 -59.13 34.98 72.13
CA PHE A 469 -57.78 35.13 71.59
C PHE A 469 -57.51 36.59 71.20
N MET A 470 -58.50 37.26 70.59
CA MET A 470 -58.41 38.68 70.22
C MET A 470 -58.16 39.57 71.44
N ARG A 471 -58.92 39.36 72.53
CA ARG A 471 -58.79 40.16 73.77
C ARG A 471 -57.48 39.96 74.52
N GLN A 472 -56.70 38.93 74.18
CA GLN A 472 -55.37 38.70 74.74
C GLN A 472 -54.26 39.44 73.98
N GLN A 473 -54.59 40.10 72.85
CA GLN A 473 -53.63 40.87 72.07
C GLN A 473 -53.62 42.34 72.52
N ASP A 474 -52.41 42.91 72.64
CA ASP A 474 -52.19 44.32 73.03
C ASP A 474 -53.00 45.27 72.12
N GLY A 475 -53.92 46.05 72.71
CA GLY A 475 -54.76 47.02 72.01
C GLY A 475 -56.13 46.54 71.53
N TYR A 476 -56.49 45.26 71.76
CA TYR A 476 -57.79 44.68 71.40
C TYR A 476 -58.59 44.19 72.63
N GLU A 477 -58.21 44.63 73.83
CA GLU A 477 -58.74 44.12 75.12
C GLU A 477 -60.23 44.44 75.32
N ASP A 478 -60.70 45.58 74.80
CA ASP A 478 -62.07 46.10 74.96
C ASP A 478 -63.03 45.66 73.82
N VAL A 479 -62.58 44.85 72.85
CA VAL A 479 -63.41 44.41 71.71
C VAL A 479 -64.61 43.57 72.18
N GLU A 480 -65.83 43.91 71.78
CA GLU A 480 -67.06 43.18 72.15
C GLU A 480 -67.46 42.11 71.11
N SER A 481 -67.06 42.25 69.84
CA SER A 481 -67.23 41.21 68.80
C SER A 481 -66.08 41.19 67.79
N VAL A 482 -65.78 40.01 67.22
CA VAL A 482 -64.86 39.84 66.08
C VAL A 482 -65.34 40.62 64.85
N ASP A 483 -66.63 40.97 64.79
CA ASP A 483 -67.22 41.83 63.74
C ASP A 483 -66.93 43.34 63.90
N GLU A 484 -66.30 43.77 65.00
CA GLU A 484 -65.85 45.16 65.18
C GLU A 484 -64.45 45.42 64.58
N LEU A 485 -63.73 44.35 64.24
CA LEU A 485 -62.40 44.38 63.62
C LEU A 485 -62.48 44.84 62.16
N THR A 486 -61.42 45.50 61.67
CA THR A 486 -61.29 45.75 60.22
C THR A 486 -61.00 44.46 59.47
N ASP A 487 -61.30 44.40 58.18
CA ASP A 487 -61.03 43.20 57.36
C ASP A 487 -59.52 42.83 57.37
N ASP A 488 -58.64 43.85 57.37
CA ASP A 488 -57.19 43.67 57.49
C ASP A 488 -56.79 43.07 58.85
N ASP A 489 -57.38 43.54 59.96
CA ASP A 489 -57.13 43.00 61.30
C ASP A 489 -57.66 41.56 61.43
N ARG A 490 -58.86 41.29 60.89
CA ARG A 490 -59.45 39.93 60.89
C ARG A 490 -58.55 38.94 60.18
N LEU A 491 -58.02 39.31 59.01
CA LEU A 491 -57.13 38.45 58.24
C LEU A 491 -55.80 38.21 58.98
N TYR A 492 -55.14 39.28 59.44
CA TYR A 492 -53.87 39.18 60.15
C TYR A 492 -53.94 38.30 61.41
N TRP A 493 -54.99 38.45 62.21
CA TRP A 493 -55.16 37.64 63.42
C TRP A 493 -55.70 36.22 63.15
N SER A 494 -56.32 35.98 61.99
CA SER A 494 -56.64 34.61 61.54
C SER A 494 -55.39 33.81 61.23
N GLU A 495 -54.43 34.42 60.51
CA GLU A 495 -53.13 33.80 60.21
C GLU A 495 -52.36 33.46 61.49
N LYS A 496 -52.32 34.39 62.45
CA LYS A 496 -51.61 34.18 63.73
C LYS A 496 -52.32 33.17 64.64
N TRP A 497 -53.65 33.06 64.57
CA TRP A 497 -54.37 31.98 65.26
C TRP A 497 -54.14 30.62 64.59
N TRP A 498 -54.08 30.58 63.25
CA TRP A 498 -53.77 29.36 62.52
C TRP A 498 -52.36 28.83 62.78
N ASP A 499 -51.35 29.71 62.89
CA ASP A 499 -49.99 29.33 63.29
C ASP A 499 -49.97 28.54 64.63
N GLU A 500 -50.82 28.90 65.59
CA GLU A 500 -50.94 28.19 66.88
C GLU A 500 -51.85 26.94 66.80
N ALA A 501 -52.99 27.06 66.13
CA ALA A 501 -53.98 26.00 66.01
C ALA A 501 -53.46 24.81 65.20
N SER A 502 -52.80 25.06 64.07
CA SER A 502 -52.25 24.05 63.16
C SER A 502 -51.21 23.15 63.84
N LEU A 503 -50.37 23.71 64.72
CA LEU A 503 -49.40 22.92 65.49
C LEU A 503 -50.08 21.91 66.42
N ARG A 504 -51.19 22.30 67.06
CA ARG A 504 -52.00 21.41 67.92
C ARG A 504 -52.72 20.34 67.11
N ILE A 505 -53.28 20.72 65.96
CA ILE A 505 -53.95 19.82 65.01
C ILE A 505 -52.96 18.78 64.46
N ALA A 506 -51.75 19.20 64.10
CA ALA A 506 -50.67 18.34 63.62
C ALA A 506 -50.27 17.26 64.66
N ASP A 507 -50.23 17.60 65.95
CA ASP A 507 -49.99 16.61 67.01
C ASP A 507 -51.13 15.56 67.09
N ALA A 508 -52.38 15.90 66.81
CA ALA A 508 -53.47 14.91 66.71
C ALA A 508 -53.36 14.05 65.43
N GLN A 509 -53.14 14.69 64.27
CA GLN A 509 -52.97 14.02 62.96
C GLN A 509 -51.80 13.02 62.96
N VAL A 510 -50.64 13.41 63.49
CA VAL A 510 -49.43 12.55 63.60
C VAL A 510 -49.68 11.28 64.43
N LEU A 511 -50.66 11.30 65.32
CA LEU A 511 -51.07 10.15 66.12
C LEU A 511 -52.16 9.28 65.48
N GLY A 512 -52.76 9.73 64.38
CA GLY A 512 -53.96 9.11 63.81
C GLY A 512 -55.18 9.27 64.72
N LEU A 513 -55.22 10.36 65.50
CA LEU A 513 -56.40 10.78 66.25
C LEU A 513 -57.25 11.68 65.36
N ASP A 514 -58.57 11.60 65.50
CA ASP A 514 -59.50 12.52 64.86
C ASP A 514 -59.32 13.93 65.47
N PRO A 515 -58.87 14.94 64.70
CA PRO A 515 -58.57 16.27 65.21
C PRO A 515 -59.85 17.10 65.47
N THR A 516 -61.03 16.60 65.10
CA THR A 516 -62.31 17.31 65.30
C THR A 516 -62.97 17.00 66.65
N VAL A 517 -62.44 16.03 67.41
CA VAL A 517 -62.99 15.60 68.71
C VAL A 517 -61.98 15.78 69.86
N PRO A 518 -62.43 16.14 71.08
CA PRO A 518 -61.55 16.17 72.25
C PRO A 518 -61.01 14.77 72.62
N HIS A 519 -59.71 14.70 72.94
CA HIS A 519 -59.06 13.51 73.49
C HIS A 519 -58.57 13.78 74.92
N PRO A 520 -59.03 13.03 75.94
CA PRO A 520 -58.81 13.36 77.34
C PRO A 520 -57.37 13.07 77.79
N GLY A 521 -56.73 14.10 78.37
CA GLY A 521 -55.35 14.10 78.88
C GLY A 521 -55.16 13.39 80.22
N ILE A 522 -53.98 13.57 80.83
CA ILE A 522 -53.63 12.81 82.05
C ILE A 522 -54.46 13.25 83.25
N ASP A 523 -54.82 14.52 83.37
CA ASP A 523 -55.56 15.06 84.53
C ASP A 523 -56.94 14.40 84.71
N GLU A 524 -57.64 14.07 83.62
CA GLU A 524 -58.90 13.33 83.68
C GLU A 524 -58.72 11.83 83.94
N ARG A 525 -57.53 11.28 83.64
CA ARG A 525 -57.17 9.88 83.93
C ARG A 525 -56.54 9.69 85.32
N GLU A 526 -55.92 10.72 85.89
CA GLU A 526 -55.34 10.69 87.25
C GLU A 526 -56.43 10.52 88.33
N ALA A 527 -57.66 11.00 88.07
CA ALA A 527 -58.84 10.71 88.87
C ALA A 527 -59.12 9.19 89.02
N ALA A 528 -58.60 8.35 88.10
CA ALA A 528 -58.69 6.89 88.16
C ALA A 528 -57.37 6.19 88.57
N VAL A 529 -56.25 6.92 88.70
CA VAL A 529 -54.89 6.35 88.92
C VAL A 529 -54.29 6.68 90.29
N GLU A 530 -54.94 7.54 91.10
CA GLU A 530 -54.66 7.68 92.54
C GLU A 530 -54.69 6.34 93.33
N ALA A 531 -55.24 5.27 92.76
CA ALA A 531 -55.20 3.92 93.31
C ALA A 531 -53.88 3.13 93.05
N ALA A 532 -52.93 3.64 92.26
CA ALA A 532 -51.78 2.86 91.75
C ALA A 532 -50.38 3.49 91.96
N ARG A 533 -50.27 4.59 92.71
CA ARG A 533 -49.05 5.43 92.84
C ARG A 533 -47.88 4.87 93.70
N ALA A 534 -47.75 3.54 93.88
CA ALA A 534 -46.83 2.94 94.88
C ALA A 534 -45.65 2.09 94.35
N ASP A 535 -45.46 1.89 93.03
CA ASP A 535 -44.41 0.99 92.49
C ASP A 535 -43.38 1.66 91.54
N VAL A 536 -43.53 2.95 91.23
CA VAL A 536 -42.72 3.61 90.18
C VAL A 536 -41.31 4.03 90.64
N GLU A 537 -41.10 4.34 91.93
CA GLU A 537 -39.82 4.82 92.50
C GLU A 537 -38.60 3.89 92.29
N ARG A 538 -38.77 2.67 91.76
CA ARG A 538 -37.67 1.77 91.41
C ARG A 538 -37.09 1.96 90.00
N ARG A 539 -37.78 2.63 89.07
CA ARG A 539 -37.40 2.60 87.64
C ARG A 539 -36.41 3.70 87.21
N ASP A 540 -36.33 4.81 87.93
CA ASP A 540 -35.53 5.99 87.54
C ASP A 540 -34.02 5.75 87.51
N ARG A 541 -33.50 4.70 88.16
CA ARG A 541 -32.06 4.36 88.08
C ARG A 541 -31.61 3.71 86.78
N VAL A 542 -32.53 3.19 85.96
CA VAL A 542 -32.20 2.47 84.72
C VAL A 542 -32.20 3.40 83.50
N VAL A 543 -32.87 4.55 83.59
CA VAL A 543 -32.99 5.53 82.50
C VAL A 543 -31.65 6.24 82.26
N GLY A 544 -31.03 6.79 83.32
CA GLY A 544 -29.75 7.52 83.20
C GLY A 544 -28.55 6.70 82.70
N GLU A 545 -28.53 5.38 82.90
CA GLU A 545 -27.50 4.51 82.31
C GLU A 545 -27.71 4.29 80.80
N ARG A 546 -28.96 4.32 80.34
CA ARG A 546 -29.33 4.15 78.92
C ARG A 546 -29.11 5.42 78.10
N GLU A 547 -29.42 6.59 78.65
CA GLU A 547 -29.18 7.88 77.99
C GLU A 547 -27.68 8.10 77.71
N ALA A 548 -26.82 7.83 78.69
CA ALA A 548 -25.37 7.91 78.52
C ALA A 548 -24.82 6.86 77.52
N ALA A 549 -25.51 5.74 77.32
CA ALA A 549 -25.16 4.76 76.28
C ALA A 549 -25.62 5.23 74.88
N PHE A 550 -26.75 5.93 74.79
CA PHE A 550 -27.32 6.44 73.55
C PHE A 550 -26.46 7.55 72.93
N GLU A 551 -25.98 8.52 73.72
CA GLU A 551 -25.03 9.54 73.22
C GLU A 551 -23.74 8.92 72.68
N ARG A 552 -23.17 7.93 73.38
CA ARG A 552 -21.95 7.24 72.93
C ARG A 552 -22.16 6.49 71.61
N LEU A 553 -23.35 5.96 71.37
CA LEU A 553 -23.71 5.35 70.08
C LEU A 553 -23.97 6.40 68.99
N ALA A 554 -24.64 7.51 69.33
CA ALA A 554 -24.92 8.61 68.39
C ALA A 554 -23.63 9.30 67.91
N GLY A 555 -22.66 9.55 68.80
CA GLY A 555 -21.36 10.08 68.42
C GLY A 555 -20.56 9.13 67.51
N LYS A 556 -20.55 7.83 67.83
CA LYS A 556 -19.85 6.81 67.04
C LYS A 556 -20.48 6.60 65.66
N ARG A 557 -21.82 6.67 65.58
CA ARG A 557 -22.57 6.64 64.31
C ARG A 557 -22.29 7.86 63.46
N ARG A 558 -22.22 9.06 64.06
CA ARG A 558 -21.86 10.30 63.33
C ARG A 558 -20.47 10.19 62.71
N SER A 559 -19.46 9.79 63.48
CA SER A 559 -18.10 9.58 62.94
C SER A 559 -17.98 8.48 61.88
N VAL A 560 -18.90 7.51 61.84
CA VAL A 560 -18.94 6.48 60.80
C VAL A 560 -19.64 7.01 59.54
N VAL A 561 -20.71 7.80 59.68
CA VAL A 561 -21.37 8.48 58.56
C VAL A 561 -20.41 9.51 57.94
N ASP A 562 -19.78 10.38 58.74
CA ASP A 562 -18.81 11.37 58.25
C ASP A 562 -17.61 10.72 57.51
N ALA A 563 -17.20 9.52 57.95
CA ALA A 563 -16.14 8.74 57.29
C ALA A 563 -16.61 8.05 56.01
N LEU A 564 -17.83 7.50 55.99
CA LEU A 564 -18.44 6.90 54.80
C LEU A 564 -18.76 7.96 53.74
N ASP A 565 -19.25 9.14 54.13
CA ASP A 565 -19.49 10.25 53.20
C ASP A 565 -18.17 10.75 52.59
N ALA A 566 -17.09 10.86 53.38
CA ALA A 566 -15.76 11.17 52.88
C ALA A 566 -15.20 10.08 51.94
N GLU A 567 -15.45 8.80 52.22
CA GLU A 567 -15.05 7.69 51.34
C GLU A 567 -15.90 7.63 50.06
N ILE A 568 -17.20 7.91 50.14
CA ILE A 568 -18.10 8.02 48.98
C ILE A 568 -17.67 9.18 48.08
N GLU A 569 -17.35 10.35 48.62
CA GLU A 569 -16.83 11.48 47.84
C GLU A 569 -15.45 11.18 47.24
N ALA A 570 -14.57 10.50 47.96
CA ALA A 570 -13.29 10.03 47.42
C ALA A 570 -13.49 9.04 46.25
N ARG A 571 -14.38 8.06 46.40
CA ARG A 571 -14.71 7.09 45.33
C ARG A 571 -15.45 7.75 44.15
N ARG A 572 -16.27 8.78 44.38
CA ARG A 572 -16.88 9.61 43.32
C ARG A 572 -15.82 10.40 42.55
N ALA A 573 -14.87 11.02 43.24
CA ALA A 573 -13.75 11.72 42.62
C ALA A 573 -12.84 10.76 41.82
N GLU A 574 -12.58 9.56 42.34
CA GLU A 574 -11.83 8.52 41.64
C GLU A 574 -12.57 7.99 40.41
N ALA A 575 -13.88 7.72 40.51
CA ALA A 575 -14.73 7.34 39.38
C ALA A 575 -14.80 8.43 38.31
N ALA A 576 -14.87 9.72 38.70
CA ALA A 576 -14.81 10.85 37.78
C ALA A 576 -13.44 10.96 37.08
N ARG A 577 -12.34 10.71 37.81
CA ARG A 577 -10.99 10.67 37.22
C ARG A 577 -10.84 9.53 36.22
N LEU A 578 -11.29 8.32 36.57
CA LEU A 578 -11.26 7.16 35.68
C LEU A 578 -12.19 7.34 34.46
N GLY A 579 -13.32 8.02 34.63
CA GLY A 579 -14.19 8.43 33.52
C GLY A 579 -13.48 9.39 32.55
N ALA A 580 -12.82 10.43 33.06
CA ALA A 580 -12.05 11.37 32.24
C ALA A 580 -10.88 10.69 31.51
N GLU A 581 -10.17 9.78 32.18
CA GLU A 581 -9.06 9.01 31.60
C GLU A 581 -9.55 7.99 30.54
N ALA A 582 -10.75 7.43 30.71
CA ALA A 582 -11.40 6.58 29.72
C ALA A 582 -11.88 7.39 28.50
N ASP A 583 -12.44 8.58 28.70
CA ASP A 583 -12.84 9.50 27.62
C ASP A 583 -11.63 10.00 26.82
N GLU A 584 -10.51 10.29 27.47
CA GLU A 584 -9.25 10.66 26.80
C GLU A 584 -8.72 9.50 25.94
N LYS A 585 -8.68 8.28 26.48
CA LYS A 585 -8.30 7.08 25.73
C LYS A 585 -9.28 6.75 24.60
N ALA A 586 -10.57 7.00 24.78
CA ALA A 586 -11.57 6.83 23.73
C ALA A 586 -11.35 7.80 22.56
N ARG A 587 -11.13 9.09 22.84
CA ARG A 587 -10.81 10.10 21.80
C ARG A 587 -9.49 9.80 21.09
N TRP A 588 -8.49 9.30 21.82
CA TRP A 588 -7.22 8.86 21.24
C TRP A 588 -7.40 7.65 20.30
N LEU A 589 -8.22 6.67 20.71
CA LEU A 589 -8.57 5.52 19.87
C LEU A 589 -9.39 5.93 18.63
N GLU A 590 -10.31 6.89 18.74
CA GLU A 590 -11.04 7.44 17.59
C GLU A 590 -10.09 8.09 16.58
N GLY A 591 -9.15 8.92 17.03
CA GLY A 591 -8.11 9.50 16.18
C GLY A 591 -7.18 8.46 15.56
N ALA A 592 -6.79 7.41 16.31
CA ALA A 592 -5.99 6.32 15.78
C ALA A 592 -6.74 5.52 14.68
N VAL A 593 -8.05 5.29 14.85
CA VAL A 593 -8.91 4.64 13.85
C VAL A 593 -9.08 5.53 12.61
N GLU A 594 -9.15 6.85 12.77
CA GLU A 594 -9.18 7.81 11.66
C GLU A 594 -7.87 7.75 10.84
N HIS A 595 -6.70 7.80 11.49
CA HIS A 595 -5.40 7.67 10.82
C HIS A 595 -5.20 6.33 10.11
N VAL A 596 -5.75 5.23 10.65
CA VAL A 596 -5.74 3.92 9.95
C VAL A 596 -6.61 3.97 8.69
N ARG A 597 -7.76 4.65 8.71
CA ARG A 597 -8.60 4.85 7.51
C ARG A 597 -7.92 5.73 6.47
N GLU A 598 -7.21 6.78 6.89
CA GLU A 598 -6.40 7.63 6.01
C GLU A 598 -5.27 6.82 5.34
N ALA A 599 -4.58 5.97 6.11
CA ALA A 599 -3.53 5.09 5.60
C ALA A 599 -4.08 4.05 4.60
N ASP A 600 -5.22 3.41 4.89
CA ASP A 600 -5.87 2.47 3.96
C ASP A 600 -6.32 3.17 2.67
N ALA A 601 -6.87 4.39 2.76
CA ALA A 601 -7.24 5.20 1.61
C ALA A 601 -6.01 5.56 0.75
N TYR A 602 -4.90 5.95 1.38
CA TYR A 602 -3.63 6.22 0.69
C TYR A 602 -3.07 4.97 0.00
N VAL A 603 -3.09 3.81 0.67
CA VAL A 603 -2.66 2.53 0.08
C VAL A 603 -3.56 2.10 -1.09
N ALA A 604 -4.87 2.38 -1.02
CA ALA A 604 -5.79 2.15 -2.12
C ALA A 604 -5.48 3.06 -3.33
N GLN A 605 -5.20 4.35 -3.09
CA GLN A 605 -4.82 5.30 -4.13
C GLN A 605 -3.51 4.89 -4.83
N VAL A 606 -2.45 4.58 -4.06
CA VAL A 606 -1.15 4.15 -4.61
C VAL A 606 -1.28 2.87 -5.44
N LYS A 607 -2.18 1.93 -5.07
CA LYS A 607 -2.48 0.74 -5.88
C LYS A 607 -3.19 1.10 -7.20
N ALA A 608 -4.12 2.05 -7.17
CA ALA A 608 -4.82 2.52 -8.37
C ALA A 608 -3.85 3.22 -9.34
N ASP A 609 -2.96 4.07 -8.81
CA ASP A 609 -1.96 4.79 -9.60
C ASP A 609 -0.93 3.83 -10.22
N ALA A 610 -0.48 2.81 -9.46
CA ALA A 610 0.39 1.76 -9.99
C ALA A 610 -0.27 0.92 -11.10
N GLU A 611 -1.58 0.62 -10.98
CA GLU A 611 -2.33 -0.03 -12.06
C GLU A 611 -2.51 0.87 -13.30
N ALA A 612 -2.70 2.19 -13.10
CA ALA A 612 -2.78 3.15 -14.19
C ALA A 612 -1.44 3.23 -14.95
N THR A 613 -0.32 3.39 -14.23
CA THR A 613 1.03 3.38 -14.82
C THR A 613 1.32 2.07 -15.56
N ARG A 614 0.90 0.91 -15.02
CA ARG A 614 1.05 -0.39 -15.72
C ARG A 614 0.28 -0.40 -17.04
N ARG A 615 -0.98 0.08 -17.07
CA ARG A 615 -1.80 0.15 -18.29
C ARG A 615 -1.22 1.11 -19.32
N GLU A 616 -0.68 2.25 -18.91
CA GLU A 616 0.01 3.17 -19.82
C GLU A 616 1.28 2.55 -20.41
N ALA A 617 2.10 1.88 -19.60
CA ALA A 617 3.30 1.19 -20.07
C ALA A 617 2.98 0.01 -21.01
N GLU A 618 1.89 -0.73 -20.76
CA GLU A 618 1.39 -1.78 -21.66
C GLU A 618 0.92 -1.19 -23.00
N ALA A 619 0.17 -0.09 -22.97
CA ALA A 619 -0.29 0.61 -24.16
C ALA A 619 0.86 1.25 -24.96
N ASP A 620 1.89 1.77 -24.28
CA ASP A 620 3.08 2.33 -24.93
C ASP A 620 3.93 1.23 -25.58
N ALA A 621 4.16 0.12 -24.89
CA ALA A 621 4.80 -1.05 -25.46
C ALA A 621 4.03 -1.62 -26.66
N GLU A 622 2.69 -1.52 -26.68
CA GLU A 622 1.88 -1.90 -27.84
C GLU A 622 1.99 -0.91 -29.01
N ARG A 623 2.03 0.41 -28.73
CA ARG A 623 2.34 1.44 -29.75
C ARG A 623 3.70 1.22 -30.38
N THR A 624 4.76 1.08 -29.58
CA THR A 624 6.13 0.82 -30.07
C THR A 624 6.21 -0.47 -30.90
N ARG A 625 5.48 -1.52 -30.51
CA ARG A 625 5.38 -2.76 -31.31
C ARG A 625 4.61 -2.56 -32.62
N ALA A 626 3.61 -1.69 -32.65
CA ALA A 626 2.87 -1.37 -33.87
C ALA A 626 3.71 -0.51 -34.84
N GLU A 627 4.43 0.48 -34.32
CA GLU A 627 5.40 1.31 -35.07
C GLU A 627 6.52 0.44 -35.66
N ALA A 628 7.17 -0.40 -34.85
CA ALA A 628 8.21 -1.32 -35.33
C ALA A 628 7.69 -2.36 -36.35
N ARG A 629 6.38 -2.71 -36.32
CA ARG A 629 5.75 -3.52 -37.38
C ARG A 629 5.52 -2.70 -38.65
N ALA A 630 5.08 -1.46 -38.54
CA ALA A 630 4.86 -0.56 -39.67
C ALA A 630 6.18 -0.23 -40.38
N GLU A 631 7.23 0.16 -39.65
CA GLU A 631 8.58 0.38 -40.19
C GLU A 631 9.12 -0.88 -40.88
N ARG A 632 8.92 -2.06 -40.27
CA ARG A 632 9.32 -3.34 -40.86
C ARG A 632 8.56 -3.63 -42.16
N GLU A 633 7.25 -3.36 -42.22
CA GLU A 633 6.46 -3.50 -43.44
C GLU A 633 6.90 -2.51 -44.52
N GLU A 634 7.19 -1.26 -44.17
CA GLU A 634 7.67 -0.24 -45.10
C GLU A 634 9.06 -0.58 -45.64
N ALA A 635 9.97 -1.04 -44.78
CA ALA A 635 11.28 -1.57 -45.19
C ALA A 635 11.14 -2.79 -46.11
N LEU A 636 10.18 -3.68 -45.85
CA LEU A 636 9.87 -4.82 -46.74
C LEU A 636 9.29 -4.36 -48.08
N ARG A 637 8.37 -3.38 -48.11
CA ARG A 637 7.85 -2.79 -49.36
C ARG A 637 8.98 -2.16 -50.18
N GLY A 638 9.83 -1.35 -49.55
CA GLY A 638 11.00 -0.77 -50.20
C GLY A 638 12.02 -1.82 -50.69
N ILE A 639 12.03 -3.04 -50.15
CA ILE A 639 12.82 -4.16 -50.70
C ILE A 639 12.11 -4.80 -51.89
N THR A 640 10.80 -5.04 -51.83
CA THR A 640 10.02 -5.58 -52.96
C THR A 640 10.00 -4.64 -54.15
N ASP A 641 9.84 -3.33 -53.94
CA ASP A 641 9.80 -2.33 -55.03
C ASP A 641 11.14 -2.29 -55.79
N ARG A 642 12.27 -2.28 -55.06
CA ARG A 642 13.62 -2.37 -55.65
C ARG A 642 13.90 -3.73 -56.30
N ALA A 643 13.27 -4.80 -55.83
CA ALA A 643 13.36 -6.11 -56.48
C ALA A 643 12.53 -6.15 -57.76
N GLU A 644 11.30 -5.61 -57.77
CA GLU A 644 10.42 -5.52 -58.93
C GLU A 644 11.01 -4.60 -60.01
N GLU A 645 11.58 -3.46 -59.64
CA GLU A 645 12.31 -2.57 -60.56
C GLU A 645 13.51 -3.28 -61.21
N ARG A 646 14.30 -4.02 -60.42
CA ARG A 646 15.43 -4.81 -60.93
C ARG A 646 15.00 -5.99 -61.82
N ILE A 647 13.94 -6.70 -61.45
CA ILE A 647 13.38 -7.81 -62.25
C ILE A 647 12.81 -7.26 -63.56
N THR A 648 12.05 -6.16 -63.53
CA THR A 648 11.52 -5.49 -64.71
C THR A 648 12.66 -5.01 -65.61
N GLY A 649 13.64 -4.29 -65.06
CA GLY A 649 14.81 -3.79 -65.81
C GLY A 649 15.79 -4.89 -66.29
N PHE A 650 15.68 -6.13 -65.77
CA PHE A 650 16.35 -7.30 -66.30
C PHE A 650 15.55 -7.95 -67.42
N LEU A 651 14.24 -8.17 -67.22
CA LEU A 651 13.34 -8.76 -68.20
C LEU A 651 13.22 -7.89 -69.46
N SER A 652 13.07 -6.57 -69.34
CA SER A 652 13.04 -5.65 -70.49
C SER A 652 14.32 -5.70 -71.32
N ARG A 653 15.50 -5.87 -70.68
CA ARG A 653 16.77 -6.06 -71.40
C ARG A 653 16.82 -7.42 -72.10
N VAL A 654 16.56 -8.51 -71.38
CA VAL A 654 16.63 -9.86 -71.95
C VAL A 654 15.61 -10.06 -73.07
N VAL A 655 14.37 -9.59 -72.90
CA VAL A 655 13.33 -9.67 -73.94
C VAL A 655 13.64 -8.75 -75.11
N GLY A 656 14.15 -7.53 -74.87
CA GLY A 656 14.59 -6.61 -75.92
C GLY A 656 15.77 -7.16 -76.75
N ASP A 657 16.82 -7.66 -76.09
CA ASP A 657 18.01 -8.21 -76.75
C ASP A 657 17.67 -9.47 -77.56
N VAL A 658 16.89 -10.40 -76.97
CA VAL A 658 16.46 -11.63 -77.66
C VAL A 658 15.49 -11.33 -78.80
N GLY A 659 14.55 -10.39 -78.60
CA GLY A 659 13.63 -9.92 -79.63
C GLY A 659 14.36 -9.28 -80.81
N TYR A 660 15.33 -8.39 -80.53
CA TYR A 660 16.16 -7.77 -81.55
C TYR A 660 16.99 -8.79 -82.33
N ILE A 661 17.61 -9.77 -81.66
CA ILE A 661 18.35 -10.85 -82.32
C ILE A 661 17.42 -11.69 -83.21
N ALA A 662 16.23 -12.06 -82.73
CA ALA A 662 15.24 -12.82 -83.51
C ALA A 662 14.76 -12.02 -84.73
N TYR A 663 14.42 -10.74 -84.56
CA TYR A 663 14.03 -9.83 -85.63
C TYR A 663 15.12 -9.70 -86.70
N ARG A 664 16.37 -9.41 -86.31
CA ARG A 664 17.51 -9.28 -87.22
C ARG A 664 17.80 -10.59 -87.96
N THR A 665 17.66 -11.74 -87.28
CA THR A 665 17.86 -13.06 -87.91
C THR A 665 16.77 -13.33 -88.95
N LEU A 666 15.50 -13.10 -88.62
CA LEU A 666 14.38 -13.28 -89.57
C LEU A 666 14.49 -12.32 -90.76
N SER A 667 14.84 -11.04 -90.52
CA SER A 667 15.04 -10.03 -91.55
C SER A 667 16.12 -10.46 -92.55
N VAL A 668 17.29 -10.89 -92.06
CA VAL A 668 18.39 -11.40 -92.92
C VAL A 668 17.97 -12.66 -93.67
N MET A 669 17.24 -13.60 -93.03
CA MET A 669 16.75 -14.80 -93.73
C MET A 669 15.75 -14.47 -94.86
N VAL A 670 14.92 -13.44 -94.68
CA VAL A 670 14.00 -12.94 -95.72
C VAL A 670 14.76 -12.26 -96.86
N GLU A 671 15.73 -11.39 -96.56
CA GLU A 671 16.57 -10.71 -97.55
C GLU A 671 17.41 -11.72 -98.37
N MET A 672 17.89 -12.79 -97.74
CA MET A 672 18.63 -13.87 -98.40
C MET A 672 17.73 -14.88 -99.15
N GLY A 673 16.41 -14.66 -99.19
CA GLY A 673 15.45 -15.51 -99.92
C GLY A 673 15.26 -16.91 -99.33
N VAL A 674 15.67 -17.16 -98.08
CA VAL A 674 15.62 -18.46 -97.43
C VAL A 674 14.16 -18.88 -97.21
N GLY A 675 13.78 -20.09 -97.65
CA GLY A 675 12.44 -20.65 -97.42
C GLY A 675 11.31 -20.20 -98.36
N GLY A 676 11.57 -19.26 -99.27
CA GLY A 676 10.61 -18.81 -100.29
C GLY A 676 9.43 -17.96 -99.75
N GLU A 677 8.51 -17.56 -100.63
CA GLU A 677 7.50 -16.53 -100.33
C GLU A 677 6.61 -16.83 -99.12
N ARG A 678 6.23 -18.11 -98.91
CA ARG A 678 5.40 -18.50 -97.75
C ARG A 678 6.14 -18.32 -96.43
N PHE A 679 7.44 -18.62 -96.39
CA PHE A 679 8.29 -18.32 -95.24
C PHE A 679 8.47 -16.81 -95.09
N ALA A 680 8.73 -16.07 -96.18
CA ALA A 680 8.93 -14.63 -96.15
C ALA A 680 7.68 -13.82 -95.72
N SER A 681 6.48 -14.37 -95.92
CA SER A 681 5.23 -13.81 -95.40
C SER A 681 5.07 -14.10 -93.90
N ALA A 682 5.26 -15.36 -93.48
CA ALA A 682 5.19 -15.74 -92.07
C ALA A 682 6.27 -15.03 -91.21
N ALA A 683 7.49 -14.91 -91.72
CA ALA A 683 8.58 -14.20 -91.06
C ALA A 683 8.28 -12.70 -90.89
N ARG A 684 7.61 -12.06 -91.86
CA ARG A 684 7.14 -10.67 -91.71
C ARG A 684 6.10 -10.53 -90.60
N VAL A 685 5.08 -11.40 -90.57
CA VAL A 685 4.09 -11.41 -89.46
C VAL A 685 4.76 -11.60 -88.09
N CYS A 686 5.78 -12.46 -87.99
CA CYS A 686 6.56 -12.61 -86.75
C CYS A 686 7.40 -11.37 -86.41
N MET A 687 8.02 -10.72 -87.40
CA MET A 687 8.79 -9.50 -87.21
C MET A 687 7.92 -8.31 -86.80
N ASP A 688 6.73 -8.17 -87.40
CA ASP A 688 5.76 -7.13 -87.05
C ASP A 688 5.26 -7.33 -85.60
N ALA A 689 4.95 -8.57 -85.20
CA ALA A 689 4.57 -8.89 -83.82
C ALA A 689 5.70 -8.65 -82.80
N ILE A 690 6.97 -8.88 -83.19
CA ILE A 690 8.14 -8.56 -82.34
C ILE A 690 8.31 -7.04 -82.19
N ASN A 691 8.08 -6.25 -83.24
CA ASN A 691 8.10 -4.78 -83.16
C ASN A 691 6.95 -4.24 -82.30
N GLU A 692 5.74 -4.76 -82.47
CA GLU A 692 4.56 -4.37 -81.69
C GLU A 692 4.77 -4.65 -80.19
N MET A 693 5.40 -5.78 -79.84
CA MET A 693 5.84 -6.09 -78.46
C MET A 693 6.97 -5.19 -77.93
N SER A 694 7.74 -4.53 -78.80
CA SER A 694 8.86 -3.65 -78.42
C SER A 694 8.40 -2.22 -78.15
N GLU A 695 7.43 -1.71 -78.90
CA GLU A 695 6.87 -0.36 -78.71
C GLU A 695 6.01 -0.27 -77.43
N ASP A 696 5.24 -1.31 -77.09
CA ASP A 696 4.39 -1.36 -75.89
C ASP A 696 5.19 -1.55 -74.57
N ALA A 697 6.48 -1.91 -74.66
CA ALA A 697 7.33 -2.24 -73.52
C ALA A 697 8.07 -1.03 -72.88
N VAL A 698 8.02 0.15 -73.50
CA VAL A 698 8.74 1.34 -73.01
C VAL A 698 7.85 2.15 -72.05
N GLY A 699 8.06 1.94 -70.74
CA GLY A 699 7.64 2.91 -69.71
C GLY A 699 6.41 2.57 -68.87
N ARG A 700 6.01 1.30 -68.71
CA ARG A 700 4.94 0.89 -67.77
C ARG A 700 5.44 -0.10 -66.71
N PRO A 701 5.07 0.08 -65.42
CA PRO A 701 5.33 -0.93 -64.37
C PRO A 701 4.68 -2.28 -64.69
N PHE A 702 5.31 -3.36 -64.23
CA PHE A 702 4.98 -4.74 -64.61
C PHE A 702 3.52 -5.16 -64.32
N GLY A 703 2.84 -4.47 -63.39
CA GLY A 703 1.43 -4.69 -63.07
C GLY A 703 0.40 -4.28 -64.14
N GLN A 704 0.75 -3.59 -65.23
CA GLN A 704 -0.24 -3.09 -66.22
C GLN A 704 0.07 -3.31 -67.72
N THR A 705 0.93 -4.28 -68.06
CA THR A 705 1.18 -4.66 -69.47
C THR A 705 0.97 -6.15 -69.74
N LEU A 706 -0.26 -6.62 -69.50
CA LEU A 706 -0.88 -7.72 -70.23
C LEU A 706 -2.39 -7.76 -69.97
N SER A 707 -3.16 -7.10 -70.84
CA SER A 707 -4.63 -7.14 -70.87
C SER A 707 -5.12 -8.59 -70.71
N GLY A 708 -6.01 -8.81 -69.73
CA GLY A 708 -6.31 -10.12 -69.14
C GLY A 708 -6.76 -11.23 -70.12
N ARG A 709 -7.10 -10.89 -71.36
CA ARG A 709 -7.45 -11.85 -72.42
C ARG A 709 -6.32 -12.79 -72.84
N VAL A 710 -5.04 -12.46 -72.59
CA VAL A 710 -3.91 -13.36 -72.89
C VAL A 710 -3.60 -14.29 -71.72
N GLN A 711 -3.43 -13.78 -70.50
CA GLN A 711 -3.22 -14.62 -69.31
C GLN A 711 -4.38 -15.61 -69.11
N GLU A 712 -5.64 -15.18 -69.26
CA GLU A 712 -6.81 -16.06 -69.14
C GLU A 712 -6.90 -17.09 -70.29
N ARG A 713 -6.25 -16.85 -71.43
CA ARG A 713 -6.18 -17.79 -72.57
C ARG A 713 -5.00 -18.77 -72.42
N VAL A 714 -3.87 -18.33 -71.84
CA VAL A 714 -2.73 -19.20 -71.48
C VAL A 714 -3.08 -20.08 -70.29
N ALA A 715 -3.66 -19.54 -69.21
CA ALA A 715 -4.12 -20.31 -68.05
C ALA A 715 -5.18 -21.35 -68.44
N ARG A 716 -6.17 -21.01 -69.29
CA ARG A 716 -7.12 -21.98 -69.83
C ARG A 716 -6.49 -23.00 -70.78
N SER A 717 -5.38 -22.67 -71.44
CA SER A 717 -4.64 -23.63 -72.28
C SER A 717 -3.81 -24.60 -71.45
N PHE A 718 -3.11 -24.12 -70.42
CA PHE A 718 -2.39 -24.96 -69.46
C PHE A 718 -3.33 -25.87 -68.67
N ALA A 719 -4.45 -25.35 -68.15
CA ALA A 719 -5.47 -26.16 -67.48
C ALA A 719 -6.08 -27.24 -68.40
N ARG A 720 -6.23 -26.95 -69.71
CA ARG A 720 -6.70 -27.93 -70.71
C ARG A 720 -5.63 -28.91 -71.19
N ALA A 721 -4.34 -28.60 -71.03
CA ALA A 721 -3.24 -29.50 -71.29
C ALA A 721 -3.07 -30.52 -70.14
N PHE A 722 -2.97 -30.03 -68.90
CA PHE A 722 -2.87 -30.90 -67.71
C PHE A 722 -4.12 -31.78 -67.50
N ALA A 723 -5.32 -31.29 -67.81
CA ALA A 723 -6.54 -32.11 -67.79
C ALA A 723 -6.64 -33.16 -68.92
N ARG A 724 -5.71 -33.16 -69.89
CA ARG A 724 -5.61 -34.19 -70.94
C ARG A 724 -4.53 -35.23 -70.64
N ASP A 725 -3.42 -34.88 -69.99
CA ASP A 725 -2.44 -35.86 -69.50
C ASP A 725 -2.98 -36.67 -68.32
N ALA A 726 -3.69 -36.03 -67.37
CA ALA A 726 -4.34 -36.74 -66.26
C ALA A 726 -5.44 -37.74 -66.70
N ARG A 727 -5.91 -37.67 -67.96
CA ARG A 727 -6.82 -38.66 -68.58
C ARG A 727 -6.13 -39.61 -69.55
N ARG A 728 -4.81 -39.50 -69.75
CA ARG A 728 -3.98 -40.48 -70.45
C ARG A 728 -3.33 -41.46 -69.47
N ASP A 729 -2.79 -40.98 -68.36
CA ASP A 729 -2.23 -41.85 -67.31
C ASP A 729 -3.27 -42.74 -66.61
N ALA A 730 -4.54 -42.31 -66.58
CA ALA A 730 -5.66 -43.12 -66.09
C ALA A 730 -6.05 -44.26 -67.04
N ALA A 731 -5.72 -44.16 -68.34
CA ALA A 731 -6.02 -45.18 -69.35
C ALA A 731 -4.83 -46.09 -69.68
N VAL A 732 -3.64 -45.82 -69.12
CA VAL A 732 -2.44 -46.66 -69.25
C VAL A 732 -2.30 -47.63 -68.06
N ARG A 733 -2.68 -47.22 -66.84
CA ARG A 733 -2.65 -48.12 -65.67
C ARG A 733 -3.62 -49.31 -65.77
N GLU A 734 -4.76 -49.14 -66.44
CA GLU A 734 -5.77 -50.20 -66.62
C GLU A 734 -5.35 -51.29 -67.64
N VAL A 735 -4.18 -51.14 -68.29
CA VAL A 735 -3.65 -52.11 -69.27
C VAL A 735 -2.42 -52.86 -68.74
N ASP A 736 -1.63 -52.28 -67.82
CA ASP A 736 -0.46 -52.95 -67.22
C ASP A 736 -0.85 -53.91 -66.07
N ASP A 737 -1.94 -53.64 -65.32
CA ASP A 737 -2.43 -54.52 -64.25
C ASP A 737 -2.91 -55.90 -64.76
N ALA A 738 -3.07 -56.07 -66.08
CA ALA A 738 -3.38 -57.35 -66.72
C ALA A 738 -2.13 -58.22 -67.04
N ALA A 739 -0.91 -57.69 -66.89
CA ALA A 739 0.32 -58.34 -67.37
C ALA A 739 1.23 -58.92 -66.27
N GLN A 740 1.03 -58.58 -64.99
CA GLN A 740 1.84 -59.09 -63.86
C GLN A 740 1.13 -60.09 -62.92
N ALA A 741 -0.11 -60.48 -63.24
CA ALA A 741 -0.78 -61.63 -62.62
C ALA A 741 -0.15 -62.97 -63.11
N GLY A 742 1.11 -63.24 -62.75
CA GLY A 742 1.93 -64.17 -63.53
C GLY A 742 3.18 -64.79 -62.90
N ARG A 743 3.21 -65.08 -61.59
CA ARG A 743 3.90 -66.22 -60.89
C ARG A 743 4.31 -65.89 -59.45
N SER A 744 4.06 -66.86 -58.56
CA SER A 744 4.38 -66.89 -57.12
C SER A 744 5.90 -67.11 -56.84
N ARG A 745 6.45 -67.08 -55.61
CA ARG A 745 6.01 -67.86 -54.42
C ARG A 745 6.85 -67.55 -53.15
N ASP A 746 6.19 -67.57 -51.98
CA ASP A 746 6.55 -68.05 -50.60
C ASP A 746 8.01 -67.91 -50.05
N ASP A 747 8.30 -67.74 -48.74
CA ASP A 747 7.63 -68.12 -47.47
C ASP A 747 7.88 -67.13 -46.29
N GLY A 748 7.05 -67.20 -45.22
CA GLY A 748 7.15 -66.44 -43.94
C GLY A 748 7.86 -67.20 -42.80
N PRO A 749 7.39 -67.23 -41.50
CA PRO A 749 6.33 -66.48 -40.77
C PRO A 749 6.90 -65.74 -39.50
N GLY A 750 6.21 -65.26 -38.43
CA GLY A 750 4.79 -65.04 -38.09
C GLY A 750 4.52 -64.83 -36.56
N HIS A 751 3.32 -64.31 -36.21
CA HIS A 751 2.64 -64.17 -34.89
C HIS A 751 3.16 -63.12 -33.85
N VAL A 752 2.35 -62.29 -33.14
CA VAL A 752 0.89 -62.13 -32.80
C VAL A 752 0.38 -62.77 -31.48
N THR A 753 -0.18 -61.92 -30.60
CA THR A 753 -1.44 -62.03 -29.78
C THR A 753 -1.41 -60.92 -28.70
N GLY A 754 -2.48 -60.30 -28.18
CA GLY A 754 -3.93 -60.27 -28.49
C GLY A 754 -4.64 -59.30 -27.50
N GLY A 755 -5.76 -58.68 -27.86
CA GLY A 755 -6.60 -57.85 -26.95
C GLY A 755 -7.73 -58.68 -26.28
N PRO A 756 -8.89 -58.10 -25.87
CA PRO A 756 -9.30 -56.68 -25.83
C PRO A 756 -10.10 -56.31 -24.54
N ASP A 757 -11.01 -55.33 -24.66
CA ASP A 757 -12.18 -55.01 -23.80
C ASP A 757 -12.04 -54.14 -22.53
N GLY A 758 -13.03 -53.23 -22.38
CA GLY A 758 -13.74 -53.13 -21.09
C GLY A 758 -13.95 -51.75 -20.45
N LEU A 759 -14.99 -51.03 -20.88
CA LEU A 759 -15.81 -50.07 -20.09
C LEU A 759 -15.18 -48.92 -19.26
N LYS A 760 -15.69 -47.72 -19.59
CA LYS A 760 -16.14 -46.63 -18.71
C LYS A 760 -16.26 -46.97 -17.20
N VAL A 761 -15.85 -46.02 -16.34
CA VAL A 761 -16.73 -45.16 -15.52
C VAL A 761 -15.89 -44.07 -14.83
N ALA A 762 -16.51 -42.91 -14.56
CA ALA A 762 -15.86 -41.77 -13.91
C ALA A 762 -15.88 -41.88 -12.37
N ALA A 763 -14.92 -41.23 -11.69
CA ALA A 763 -15.20 -40.45 -10.49
C ALA A 763 -14.04 -39.51 -10.13
N HIS A 764 -14.40 -38.33 -9.61
CA HIS A 764 -13.54 -37.40 -8.89
C HIS A 764 -13.00 -37.98 -7.57
N LYS A 765 -12.02 -37.22 -7.02
CA LYS A 765 -11.52 -37.13 -5.63
C LYS A 765 -10.09 -37.66 -5.47
N ASP A 766 -9.19 -37.05 -4.73
CA ASP A 766 -9.08 -35.77 -4.01
C ASP A 766 -7.67 -35.85 -3.38
N TRP A 767 -6.97 -34.72 -3.19
CA TRP A 767 -5.89 -34.53 -2.21
C TRP A 767 -4.60 -35.38 -2.32
N LEU A 768 -3.51 -34.75 -2.76
CA LEU A 768 -2.55 -34.12 -1.84
C LEU A 768 -1.89 -32.90 -2.50
#